data_AF-A0A3G9INQ4-F1
#
_entry.id   AF-A0A3G9INQ4-F1
#
_cell.length_a   1.000
_cell.length_b   1.000
_cell.length_c   1.000
_cell.angle_alpha   90.00
_cell.angle_beta   90.00
_cell.angle_gamma   90.00
#
_symmetry.space_group_name_H-M   'P 1'
#
loop_
_entity.id
_entity.type
_entity.pdbx_description
1 polymer ?
#
loop_
_entity_poly.entity_id
_entity_poly.type
_entity_poly.pdbx_seq_one_letter_code
_entity_poly.pdbx_strand_id
1 'polypeptide(L)'
;MGKLVAKTRGIIVRMMCLVMIFSILPVLPSYAADGTGVDWEFTSTTEGWTGLSEVIGFGWQSEGYIGGTVVGASPVILSAENIDVDIRNNKIIKVKLKNSTTGTIGRIYFITDADGTWNDAKHKDFEIVANSDFTEYTIDMSTVSGWTGTLNQLRLDPEQGGASGSFGIDYIRINTAGIAGEWEFASTAEGWKGTNHVSGFGWQSGGYVGGSITEGDPQIMSGSNLGVDISNNKIIKVKLKNSTTSTLGQIFFKTNADGTWDNAKHKDFAIVANSDFTEYTIDMSTVAGWTGTLNQLRLDPEQGAASGSFSIDYIRIQVTKIETAKGEWEYLSSTEDWTGLSDVTGFGWQSGGYIGGTVVGSAPVILSGANLGVDINNNKLIKLKLKNSTTGTLGRIYFVTDADGTWNDAKHKDFEIVANSDYKEYTIDMSTVPGWTGTLNQLRLDPEQGAASGSFSIDYIRIQAKKIGIVKGDWEYTSTTEDWTGLSDVSGFGWQSGGYIGGTVVGATPVILSAANLGVDISNNKIIKVKLKNSTTGTLGRIYFVTDVDGTWNDAKHKDFEIVANSDYKEYTIDMSTVPGWTGTLNQLRLDPEQGAASGSFSIDYIRIYAAGTVGDWQYTSTTEDWTGFSDVSGFGWQSGGYVGGTVTGASPVIMSAAYLGVDINNNKLIKLKLKNSTTGTLGRIYFVTDADGTWNDAKHKDFEIVANSDYKEYTIDMSTVPGWTGTLNQLRLDPEQGAASGSFSIDYIRIQAKKIGIVKGDWEYTSTTEDWTGLSDVSGFGWQSGGYIGGTVVGATPVILSAANLGVDISNNKIIKVKLKNSTTGTLGRIYFVTDVDGTWNDAKHKDFEIVANSDYKEYTIDMSTVPGWTGTLNQLRLDPEQGAASGSFSIDYIRIYAAGTVGDWQYTSTTEDWTGFSDVSGFGWQSGGYVGGTVTGASPVIMSAAYLGVDISNNKIIKVKLKNSTTSTLGRIYFITDADRTWDDAKHKDFAIVANSDFTEYTIDMSTVAGWTGTLNQLRLDPEQGAATGSFGVDFVRIQATKIGVGKRTVAYYVFWHNNIPWEYASTAESWTAPKNVSGFGWQTGGYVGGTITGNDPQILSAANLAKPITNFPYIRVRLKNSTTSTTGQIFFITDADGTWNTAKHKDFTIAANSDYTEYTIDMSTVAGWTGNLKQLRLHPGQGVSSGSFSVDYIRIEDGFTYKSDKIQFAK
;
A
#
# COMPACT_ATOMS: atom_id res chain seq x y z
N MET A 1 3.40 -42.63 -58.97
CA MET A 1 2.00 -42.12 -59.02
C MET A 1 1.36 -42.23 -57.65
N GLY A 2 0.25 -41.52 -57.35
CA GLY A 2 -0.62 -41.82 -56.20
C GLY A 2 -0.68 -40.82 -55.03
N LYS A 3 0.30 -39.93 -54.81
CA LYS A 3 0.29 -38.98 -53.67
C LYS A 3 0.66 -37.51 -54.01
N LEU A 4 0.55 -37.10 -55.28
CA LEU A 4 0.97 -35.76 -55.75
C LEU A 4 -0.17 -34.86 -56.28
N VAL A 5 -1.44 -35.20 -56.01
CA VAL A 5 -2.61 -34.46 -56.56
C VAL A 5 -3.46 -33.79 -55.47
N ALA A 6 -3.35 -34.21 -54.20
CA ALA A 6 -4.19 -33.71 -53.10
C ALA A 6 -3.67 -32.44 -52.42
N LYS A 7 -2.37 -32.09 -52.54
CA LYS A 7 -1.77 -30.96 -51.79
C LYS A 7 -1.82 -29.61 -52.51
N THR A 8 -2.14 -29.58 -53.81
CA THR A 8 -1.95 -28.40 -54.68
C THR A 8 -3.21 -27.55 -54.90
N ARG A 9 -4.38 -27.94 -54.38
CA ARG A 9 -5.63 -27.16 -54.51
C ARG A 9 -5.99 -26.28 -53.29
N GLY A 10 -5.39 -26.51 -52.12
CA GLY A 10 -5.69 -25.73 -50.90
C GLY A 10 -4.93 -24.40 -50.78
N ILE A 11 -3.85 -24.21 -51.55
CA ILE A 11 -2.93 -23.07 -51.38
C ILE A 11 -3.39 -21.83 -52.17
N ILE A 12 -3.91 -22.02 -53.39
CA ILE A 12 -4.29 -20.91 -54.28
C ILE A 12 -5.51 -20.13 -53.74
N VAL A 13 -6.47 -20.81 -53.11
CA VAL A 13 -7.66 -20.16 -52.52
C VAL A 13 -7.30 -19.29 -51.30
N ARG A 14 -6.30 -19.70 -50.50
CA ARG A 14 -5.82 -18.90 -49.35
C ARG A 14 -5.01 -17.66 -49.76
N MET A 15 -4.50 -17.60 -51.00
CA MET A 15 -3.66 -16.49 -51.46
C MET A 15 -4.45 -15.34 -52.12
N MET A 16 -5.73 -15.55 -52.47
CA MET A 16 -6.59 -14.47 -53.00
C MET A 16 -7.44 -13.75 -51.94
N CYS A 17 -7.69 -14.35 -50.78
CA CYS A 17 -8.45 -13.69 -49.70
C CYS A 17 -7.59 -12.74 -48.82
N LEU A 18 -6.27 -12.71 -49.01
CA LEU A 18 -5.32 -11.96 -48.17
C LEU A 18 -5.04 -10.52 -48.67
N VAL A 19 -5.76 -10.05 -49.70
CA VAL A 19 -5.51 -8.76 -50.38
C VAL A 19 -6.77 -7.88 -50.39
N MET A 20 -7.78 -8.19 -49.56
CA MET A 20 -9.06 -7.45 -49.54
C MET A 20 -9.69 -7.30 -48.14
N ILE A 21 -8.88 -7.39 -47.08
CA ILE A 21 -9.27 -7.07 -45.70
C ILE A 21 -8.13 -6.27 -45.05
N PHE A 22 -7.92 -5.04 -45.54
CA PHE A 22 -7.04 -4.03 -44.93
C PHE A 22 -7.75 -2.66 -44.90
N SER A 23 -9.01 -2.72 -44.48
CA SER A 23 -9.95 -1.64 -44.18
C SER A 23 -11.19 -2.34 -43.58
N ILE A 24 -11.80 -1.92 -42.46
CA ILE A 24 -11.55 -0.77 -41.59
C ILE A 24 -11.31 -1.30 -40.16
N LEU A 25 -10.27 -0.81 -39.48
CA LEU A 25 -10.21 -0.78 -38.01
C LEU A 25 -10.54 0.66 -37.58
N PRO A 26 -11.34 0.87 -36.52
CA PRO A 26 -11.55 2.22 -36.01
C PRO A 26 -10.25 2.74 -35.42
N VAL A 27 -9.82 3.92 -35.86
CA VAL A 27 -8.74 4.66 -35.20
C VAL A 27 -9.28 5.11 -33.85
N LEU A 28 -8.67 4.63 -32.77
CA LEU A 28 -8.87 5.18 -31.43
C LEU A 28 -8.11 6.52 -31.35
N PRO A 29 -8.63 7.54 -30.64
CA PRO A 29 -7.91 8.80 -30.44
C PRO A 29 -6.55 8.53 -29.77
N SER A 30 -5.54 9.32 -30.14
CA SER A 30 -4.16 9.14 -29.71
C SER A 30 -3.91 9.67 -28.30
N TYR A 31 -4.31 8.89 -27.29
CA TYR A 31 -3.99 9.19 -25.89
C TYR A 31 -2.47 9.34 -25.69
N ALA A 32 -2.04 10.45 -25.09
CA ALA A 32 -0.68 10.61 -24.62
C ALA A 32 -0.36 9.55 -23.55
N ALA A 33 0.75 8.83 -23.69
CA ALA A 33 1.08 7.65 -22.89
C ALA A 33 1.40 7.92 -21.39
N ASP A 34 1.20 9.17 -20.95
CA ASP A 34 1.37 9.69 -19.59
C ASP A 34 0.06 10.30 -19.02
N GLY A 35 -1.09 10.12 -19.68
CA GLY A 35 -2.40 10.55 -19.20
C GLY A 35 -2.66 12.06 -19.30
N THR A 36 -1.86 12.76 -20.11
CA THR A 36 -1.78 14.22 -20.03
C THR A 36 -2.76 15.00 -20.90
N GLY A 37 -3.38 14.43 -21.95
CA GLY A 37 -4.31 15.14 -22.86
C GLY A 37 -5.04 14.22 -23.85
N VAL A 38 -5.97 14.77 -24.64
CA VAL A 38 -6.75 14.03 -25.66
C VAL A 38 -7.15 14.90 -26.85
N ASP A 39 -7.12 14.30 -28.03
CA ASP A 39 -7.47 14.93 -29.31
C ASP A 39 -8.38 14.00 -30.14
N TRP A 40 -9.40 14.58 -30.77
CA TRP A 40 -10.33 13.92 -31.68
C TRP A 40 -10.27 14.63 -33.03
N GLU A 41 -9.79 13.93 -34.06
CA GLU A 41 -9.51 14.46 -35.40
C GLU A 41 -10.49 13.98 -36.47
N PHE A 42 -11.43 13.11 -36.09
CA PHE A 42 -12.54 12.58 -36.89
C PHE A 42 -12.17 12.09 -38.30
N THR A 43 -10.92 11.67 -38.49
CA THR A 43 -10.33 11.38 -39.81
C THR A 43 -11.05 10.25 -40.56
N SER A 44 -11.61 9.30 -39.81
CA SER A 44 -12.18 8.05 -40.33
C SER A 44 -13.34 7.47 -39.52
N THR A 45 -13.62 7.99 -38.31
CA THR A 45 -14.72 7.53 -37.45
C THR A 45 -15.30 8.67 -36.61
N THR A 46 -16.30 8.38 -35.75
CA THR A 46 -16.77 9.35 -34.74
C THR A 46 -15.88 9.41 -33.49
N GLU A 47 -14.84 8.57 -33.39
CA GLU A 47 -13.81 8.58 -32.34
C GLU A 47 -14.40 8.61 -30.91
N GLY A 48 -15.52 7.89 -30.73
CA GLY A 48 -16.25 7.76 -29.46
C GLY A 48 -17.42 8.73 -29.28
N TRP A 49 -17.57 9.75 -30.12
CA TRP A 49 -18.66 10.72 -30.01
C TRP A 49 -20.00 10.15 -30.48
N THR A 50 -21.08 10.58 -29.82
CA THR A 50 -22.47 10.15 -30.07
C THR A 50 -23.45 11.32 -29.98
N GLY A 51 -24.53 11.29 -30.78
CA GLY A 51 -25.64 12.24 -30.68
C GLY A 51 -26.74 11.71 -29.77
N LEU A 52 -27.31 12.56 -28.91
CA LEU A 52 -28.21 12.14 -27.83
C LEU A 52 -29.59 12.80 -27.87
N SER A 53 -29.66 14.13 -27.85
CA SER A 53 -30.93 14.88 -27.87
C SER A 53 -30.98 15.83 -29.06
N GLU A 54 -32.16 15.97 -29.67
CA GLU A 54 -32.48 16.95 -30.72
C GLU A 54 -31.54 16.98 -31.95
N VAL A 55 -30.72 15.94 -32.13
CA VAL A 55 -29.92 15.66 -33.33
C VAL A 55 -30.38 14.36 -33.98
N ILE A 56 -30.61 14.37 -35.30
CA ILE A 56 -30.86 13.16 -36.10
C ILE A 56 -29.77 12.96 -37.16
N GLY A 57 -29.53 11.70 -37.53
CA GLY A 57 -28.52 11.35 -38.53
C GLY A 57 -27.08 11.64 -38.11
N PHE A 58 -26.82 11.76 -36.80
CA PHE A 58 -25.48 12.02 -36.28
C PHE A 58 -24.50 10.89 -36.66
N GLY A 59 -23.34 11.26 -37.20
CA GLY A 59 -22.27 10.32 -37.49
C GLY A 59 -21.10 10.94 -38.23
N TRP A 60 -20.11 10.10 -38.54
CA TRP A 60 -18.96 10.46 -39.38
C TRP A 60 -19.38 10.67 -40.84
N GLN A 61 -18.82 11.70 -41.46
CA GLN A 61 -19.06 12.09 -42.85
C GLN A 61 -17.79 11.82 -43.67
N SER A 62 -17.96 11.40 -44.93
CA SER A 62 -16.87 10.94 -45.81
C SER A 62 -15.80 11.98 -46.19
N GLU A 63 -15.94 13.19 -45.67
CA GLU A 63 -15.04 14.33 -45.83
C GLU A 63 -14.11 14.53 -44.61
N GLY A 64 -14.20 13.67 -43.57
CA GLY A 64 -13.29 13.68 -42.42
C GLY A 64 -13.79 14.45 -41.19
N TYR A 65 -15.11 14.47 -40.94
CA TYR A 65 -15.69 15.17 -39.79
C TYR A 65 -16.93 14.46 -39.24
N ILE A 66 -17.32 14.74 -37.99
CA ILE A 66 -18.62 14.33 -37.43
C ILE A 66 -19.68 15.41 -37.68
N GLY A 67 -20.95 15.04 -37.80
CA GLY A 67 -22.03 16.01 -37.95
C GLY A 67 -23.41 15.40 -37.89
N GLY A 68 -24.45 16.25 -37.86
CA GLY A 68 -25.85 15.83 -37.79
C GLY A 68 -26.83 16.97 -38.07
N THR A 69 -28.11 16.61 -38.21
CA THR A 69 -29.22 17.55 -38.46
C THR A 69 -29.90 17.89 -37.13
N VAL A 70 -30.05 19.18 -36.86
CA VAL A 70 -30.73 19.72 -35.67
C VAL A 70 -32.25 19.73 -35.91
N VAL A 71 -33.01 19.24 -34.93
CA VAL A 71 -34.50 19.14 -34.98
C VAL A 71 -35.20 19.72 -33.74
N GLY A 72 -34.46 20.45 -32.91
CA GLY A 72 -34.94 21.14 -31.72
C GLY A 72 -33.97 22.25 -31.32
N ALA A 73 -34.27 22.98 -30.25
CA ALA A 73 -33.54 24.20 -29.88
C ALA A 73 -32.29 23.97 -28.99
N SER A 74 -32.04 22.74 -28.55
CA SER A 74 -30.88 22.35 -27.73
C SER A 74 -30.36 20.98 -28.18
N PRO A 75 -29.70 20.89 -29.36
CA PRO A 75 -29.00 19.67 -29.79
C PRO A 75 -27.88 19.31 -28.81
N VAL A 76 -27.73 18.01 -28.52
CA VAL A 76 -26.72 17.50 -27.58
C VAL A 76 -25.93 16.36 -28.19
N ILE A 77 -24.60 16.46 -28.15
CA ILE A 77 -23.67 15.36 -28.42
C ILE A 77 -22.74 15.11 -27.21
N LEU A 78 -22.35 13.85 -27.00
CA LEU A 78 -21.43 13.42 -25.94
C LEU A 78 -20.16 12.82 -26.52
N SER A 79 -19.04 12.99 -25.82
CA SER A 79 -17.84 12.16 -25.99
C SER A 79 -18.06 10.75 -25.43
N ALA A 80 -17.08 9.87 -25.60
CA ALA A 80 -16.96 8.69 -24.75
C ALA A 80 -16.88 9.08 -23.25
N GLU A 81 -17.38 8.21 -22.38
CA GLU A 81 -17.08 8.22 -20.92
C GLU A 81 -15.62 7.82 -20.68
N ASN A 82 -15.08 8.16 -19.51
CA ASN A 82 -13.70 7.83 -19.07
C ASN A 82 -12.58 8.38 -20.01
N ILE A 83 -12.63 9.68 -20.32
CA ILE A 83 -11.55 10.39 -21.04
C ILE A 83 -10.17 10.28 -20.33
N ASP A 84 -10.17 10.28 -18.98
CA ASP A 84 -9.00 10.05 -18.12
C ASP A 84 -7.87 11.11 -18.26
N VAL A 85 -8.23 12.37 -18.56
CA VAL A 85 -7.27 13.49 -18.75
C VAL A 85 -7.24 14.43 -17.54
N ASP A 86 -6.04 14.74 -17.04
CA ASP A 86 -5.85 15.66 -15.91
C ASP A 86 -6.04 17.16 -16.29
N ILE A 87 -7.28 17.64 -16.16
CA ILE A 87 -7.65 19.04 -16.42
C ILE A 87 -7.22 20.02 -15.31
N ARG A 88 -6.43 19.60 -14.30
CA ARG A 88 -5.81 20.55 -13.35
C ARG A 88 -4.94 21.57 -14.08
N ASN A 89 -4.20 21.15 -15.10
CA ASN A 89 -3.30 22.01 -15.88
C ASN A 89 -3.88 22.40 -17.26
N ASN A 90 -4.77 21.58 -17.83
CA ASN A 90 -5.27 21.77 -19.19
C ASN A 90 -6.48 22.69 -19.20
N LYS A 91 -6.30 24.00 -19.42
CA LYS A 91 -7.38 25.01 -19.31
C LYS A 91 -8.02 25.43 -20.63
N ILE A 92 -7.54 24.92 -21.76
CA ILE A 92 -8.03 25.29 -23.09
C ILE A 92 -8.65 24.08 -23.76
N ILE A 93 -9.83 24.27 -24.35
CA ILE A 93 -10.45 23.33 -25.30
C ILE A 93 -10.51 24.02 -26.66
N LYS A 94 -10.18 23.31 -27.75
CA LYS A 94 -10.40 23.78 -29.13
C LYS A 94 -11.49 22.95 -29.79
N VAL A 95 -12.37 23.60 -30.54
CA VAL A 95 -13.47 22.96 -31.29
C VAL A 95 -13.53 23.60 -32.67
N LYS A 96 -13.33 22.82 -33.74
CA LYS A 96 -13.43 23.33 -35.11
C LYS A 96 -14.76 22.95 -35.74
N LEU A 97 -15.68 23.91 -35.81
CA LEU A 97 -17.11 23.72 -36.05
C LEU A 97 -17.58 24.53 -37.26
N LYS A 98 -18.49 23.95 -38.06
CA LYS A 98 -19.38 24.66 -38.98
C LYS A 98 -20.83 24.54 -38.50
N ASN A 99 -21.59 25.62 -38.57
CA ASN A 99 -22.93 25.76 -38.01
C ASN A 99 -23.88 26.35 -39.06
N SER A 100 -24.68 25.50 -39.69
CA SER A 100 -25.73 25.88 -40.65
C SER A 100 -27.12 25.89 -39.99
N THR A 101 -27.20 26.41 -38.75
CA THR A 101 -28.45 26.75 -38.05
C THR A 101 -28.57 28.28 -37.88
N THR A 102 -29.59 28.76 -37.16
CA THR A 102 -29.70 30.16 -36.73
C THR A 102 -29.18 30.43 -35.31
N GLY A 103 -28.63 29.42 -34.61
CA GLY A 103 -28.04 29.59 -33.28
C GLY A 103 -26.68 30.28 -33.35
N THR A 104 -26.35 31.05 -32.31
CA THR A 104 -25.10 31.86 -32.24
C THR A 104 -24.27 31.60 -30.97
N ILE A 105 -24.64 30.59 -30.18
CA ILE A 105 -23.93 30.16 -28.97
C ILE A 105 -23.74 28.65 -29.06
N GLY A 106 -22.53 28.16 -28.87
CA GLY A 106 -22.26 26.76 -28.52
C GLY A 106 -22.02 26.62 -27.01
N ARG A 107 -22.25 25.44 -26.45
CA ARG A 107 -21.94 25.16 -25.03
C ARG A 107 -21.09 23.93 -24.87
N ILE A 108 -20.02 24.04 -24.09
CA ILE A 108 -19.30 22.86 -23.61
C ILE A 108 -19.55 22.67 -22.12
N TYR A 109 -20.09 21.50 -21.78
CA TYR A 109 -20.28 21.02 -20.42
C TYR A 109 -19.23 19.94 -20.12
N PHE A 110 -18.92 19.72 -18.84
CA PHE A 110 -17.99 18.66 -18.42
C PHE A 110 -18.40 18.01 -17.10
N ILE A 111 -17.94 16.77 -16.91
CA ILE A 111 -17.95 16.07 -15.61
C ILE A 111 -16.58 15.45 -15.32
N THR A 112 -16.26 15.30 -14.04
CA THR A 112 -14.95 14.83 -13.56
C THR A 112 -15.13 13.60 -12.68
N ASP A 113 -14.08 12.80 -12.50
CA ASP A 113 -14.18 11.57 -11.68
C ASP A 113 -14.56 11.87 -10.22
N ALA A 114 -14.26 13.08 -9.74
CA ALA A 114 -14.64 13.56 -8.41
C ALA A 114 -16.11 14.04 -8.32
N ASP A 115 -16.75 14.41 -9.44
CA ASP A 115 -18.15 14.83 -9.49
C ASP A 115 -18.75 14.57 -10.90
N GLY A 116 -19.54 13.51 -11.01
CA GLY A 116 -20.27 13.10 -12.21
C GLY A 116 -21.54 13.92 -12.52
N THR A 117 -21.84 14.97 -11.76
CA THR A 117 -23.10 15.73 -11.90
C THR A 117 -23.02 16.76 -13.03
N TRP A 118 -23.87 16.63 -14.05
CA TRP A 118 -24.13 17.70 -15.02
C TRP A 118 -24.92 18.84 -14.36
N ASN A 119 -24.37 20.06 -14.32
CA ASN A 119 -25.06 21.23 -13.78
C ASN A 119 -24.52 22.54 -14.36
N ASP A 120 -25.23 23.64 -14.13
CA ASP A 120 -24.92 24.96 -14.72
C ASP A 120 -23.61 25.60 -14.19
N ALA A 121 -23.01 25.09 -13.11
CA ALA A 121 -21.68 25.54 -12.68
C ALA A 121 -20.53 24.86 -13.44
N LYS A 122 -20.83 23.91 -14.33
CA LYS A 122 -19.89 23.08 -15.09
C LYS A 122 -20.05 23.21 -16.60
N HIS A 123 -20.22 24.44 -17.08
CA HIS A 123 -20.26 24.71 -18.51
C HIS A 123 -19.57 26.03 -18.88
N LYS A 124 -19.35 26.19 -20.18
CA LYS A 124 -18.87 27.41 -20.80
C LYS A 124 -19.62 27.63 -22.11
N ASP A 125 -20.38 28.73 -22.17
CA ASP A 125 -20.92 29.26 -23.42
C ASP A 125 -19.78 29.89 -24.24
N PHE A 126 -19.78 29.66 -25.55
CA PHE A 126 -18.87 30.29 -26.50
C PHE A 126 -19.63 30.79 -27.73
N GLU A 127 -19.26 31.96 -28.24
CA GLU A 127 -19.93 32.56 -29.41
C GLU A 127 -19.57 31.80 -30.69
N ILE A 128 -20.58 31.48 -31.50
CA ILE A 128 -20.42 30.81 -32.80
C ILE A 128 -21.13 31.60 -33.90
N VAL A 129 -20.59 31.56 -35.11
CA VAL A 129 -21.21 32.20 -36.29
C VAL A 129 -21.96 31.18 -37.14
N ALA A 130 -23.08 31.60 -37.72
CA ALA A 130 -23.79 30.81 -38.73
C ALA A 130 -23.00 30.83 -40.05
N ASN A 131 -22.51 29.67 -40.49
CA ASN A 131 -21.58 29.51 -41.61
C ASN A 131 -21.73 28.16 -42.34
N SER A 132 -21.21 28.10 -43.57
CA SER A 132 -21.03 26.85 -44.33
C SER A 132 -19.67 26.19 -44.09
N ASP A 133 -18.70 26.97 -43.63
CA ASP A 133 -17.28 26.65 -43.63
C ASP A 133 -16.77 26.48 -42.19
N PHE A 134 -15.79 25.61 -41.97
CA PHE A 134 -15.27 25.32 -40.63
C PHE A 134 -14.51 26.51 -40.02
N THR A 135 -14.80 26.81 -38.76
CA THR A 135 -14.13 27.83 -37.94
C THR A 135 -13.61 27.20 -36.66
N GLU A 136 -12.37 27.49 -36.25
CA GLU A 136 -11.86 27.08 -34.93
C GLU A 136 -12.33 28.05 -33.84
N TYR A 137 -12.92 27.48 -32.79
CA TYR A 137 -13.28 28.18 -31.57
C TYR A 137 -12.36 27.70 -30.43
N THR A 138 -11.74 28.64 -29.72
CA THR A 138 -10.89 28.37 -28.55
C THR A 138 -11.67 28.74 -27.29
N ILE A 139 -11.82 27.80 -26.37
CA ILE A 139 -12.67 27.91 -25.18
C ILE A 139 -11.77 27.90 -23.93
N ASP A 140 -11.78 29.01 -23.20
CA ASP A 140 -11.02 29.16 -21.94
C ASP A 140 -11.84 28.71 -20.72
N MET A 141 -11.39 27.61 -20.11
CA MET A 141 -11.95 26.98 -18.92
C MET A 141 -11.24 27.41 -17.63
N SER A 142 -10.18 28.23 -17.69
CA SER A 142 -9.43 28.69 -16.50
C SER A 142 -10.30 29.44 -15.48
N THR A 143 -11.37 30.06 -15.95
CA THR A 143 -12.36 30.83 -15.17
C THR A 143 -13.52 29.99 -14.64
N VAL A 144 -13.59 28.69 -14.95
CA VAL A 144 -14.70 27.81 -14.56
C VAL A 144 -14.35 27.05 -13.28
N SER A 145 -15.00 27.39 -12.18
CA SER A 145 -14.59 26.94 -10.82
C SER A 145 -14.63 25.43 -10.58
N GLY A 146 -15.38 24.67 -11.38
CA GLY A 146 -15.40 23.20 -11.34
C GLY A 146 -14.31 22.51 -12.18
N TRP A 147 -13.59 23.24 -13.04
CA TRP A 147 -12.66 22.67 -14.03
C TRP A 147 -11.30 22.29 -13.38
N THR A 148 -11.30 21.17 -12.67
CA THR A 148 -10.18 20.63 -11.89
C THR A 148 -10.33 19.11 -11.66
N GLY A 149 -9.21 18.43 -11.37
CA GLY A 149 -9.15 16.97 -11.28
C GLY A 149 -9.07 16.29 -12.65
N THR A 150 -9.44 15.01 -12.72
CA THR A 150 -9.47 14.25 -13.96
C THR A 150 -10.84 14.38 -14.65
N LEU A 151 -10.83 14.66 -15.95
CA LEU A 151 -12.01 14.78 -16.81
C LEU A 151 -12.54 13.40 -17.18
N ASN A 152 -13.83 13.16 -16.92
CA ASN A 152 -14.48 11.90 -17.27
C ASN A 152 -15.18 11.96 -18.64
N GLN A 153 -15.99 13.00 -18.89
CA GLN A 153 -16.77 13.12 -20.13
C GLN A 153 -16.97 14.60 -20.51
N LEU A 154 -16.98 14.87 -21.81
CA LEU A 154 -17.47 16.12 -22.39
C LEU A 154 -18.89 15.95 -22.95
N ARG A 155 -19.68 17.00 -22.78
CA ARG A 155 -20.91 17.23 -23.55
C ARG A 155 -20.72 18.51 -24.36
N LEU A 156 -21.06 18.47 -25.64
CA LEU A 156 -21.09 19.64 -26.51
C LEU A 156 -22.52 19.82 -27.01
N ASP A 157 -23.09 21.00 -26.73
CA ASP A 157 -24.26 21.50 -27.44
C ASP A 157 -23.72 22.35 -28.60
N PRO A 158 -23.71 21.84 -29.85
CA PRO A 158 -22.98 22.47 -30.95
C PRO A 158 -23.60 23.79 -31.42
N GLU A 159 -24.84 24.05 -31.02
CA GLU A 159 -25.52 25.34 -31.10
C GLU A 159 -26.62 25.41 -30.02
N GLN A 160 -27.19 26.60 -29.79
CA GLN A 160 -28.35 26.82 -28.94
C GLN A 160 -29.34 27.82 -29.58
N GLY A 161 -30.59 27.39 -29.70
CA GLY A 161 -31.75 28.18 -30.15
C GLY A 161 -32.12 28.02 -31.64
N GLY A 162 -31.23 27.42 -32.44
CA GLY A 162 -31.37 27.20 -33.87
C GLY A 162 -32.19 25.97 -34.22
N ALA A 163 -33.49 25.99 -33.91
CA ALA A 163 -34.45 24.87 -33.95
C ALA A 163 -34.57 24.04 -35.26
N SER A 164 -33.82 24.38 -36.31
CA SER A 164 -33.62 23.55 -37.50
C SER A 164 -32.32 23.92 -38.22
N GLY A 165 -31.58 22.94 -38.71
CA GLY A 165 -30.40 23.12 -39.56
C GLY A 165 -29.44 21.94 -39.45
N SER A 166 -28.15 22.17 -39.67
CA SER A 166 -27.12 21.14 -39.44
C SER A 166 -25.82 21.72 -38.92
N PHE A 167 -25.00 20.88 -38.29
CA PHE A 167 -23.65 21.21 -37.84
C PHE A 167 -22.65 20.14 -38.27
N GLY A 168 -21.36 20.49 -38.29
CA GLY A 168 -20.27 19.54 -38.42
C GLY A 168 -19.04 19.99 -37.64
N ILE A 169 -18.28 19.05 -37.09
CA ILE A 169 -17.09 19.29 -36.27
C ILE A 169 -15.92 18.48 -36.83
N ASP A 170 -14.86 19.19 -37.19
CA ASP A 170 -13.64 18.71 -37.85
C ASP A 170 -12.61 18.19 -36.83
N TYR A 171 -12.49 18.86 -35.67
CA TYR A 171 -11.80 18.31 -34.50
C TYR A 171 -12.31 18.90 -33.18
N ILE A 172 -12.02 18.18 -32.08
CA ILE A 172 -12.10 18.67 -30.71
C ILE A 172 -10.78 18.30 -30.02
N ARG A 173 -10.18 19.22 -29.26
CA ARG A 173 -8.86 19.01 -28.61
C ARG A 173 -8.84 19.53 -27.18
N ILE A 174 -8.25 18.75 -26.27
CA ILE A 174 -7.99 19.08 -24.86
C ILE A 174 -6.50 18.88 -24.61
N ASN A 175 -5.76 19.94 -24.92
CA ASN A 175 -4.30 19.95 -25.02
C ASN A 175 -3.61 19.38 -23.78
N THR A 176 -2.48 18.71 -24.00
CA THR A 176 -1.74 17.93 -23.00
C THR A 176 -1.13 18.78 -21.86
N ALA A 177 -1.08 18.22 -20.65
CA ALA A 177 -0.44 18.77 -19.45
C ALA A 177 1.10 18.81 -19.58
N GLY A 178 1.58 19.56 -20.57
CA GLY A 178 2.90 19.37 -21.16
C GLY A 178 2.97 19.69 -22.65
N ILE A 179 1.88 20.02 -23.33
CA ILE A 179 1.83 20.47 -24.73
C ILE A 179 0.63 21.41 -24.88
N ALA A 180 0.85 22.72 -24.99
CA ALA A 180 -0.23 23.68 -25.26
C ALA A 180 -0.39 24.03 -26.74
N GLY A 181 0.52 23.61 -27.62
CA GLY A 181 0.35 23.69 -29.06
C GLY A 181 1.29 22.73 -29.79
N GLU A 182 0.81 22.08 -30.85
CA GLU A 182 1.51 20.97 -31.50
C GLU A 182 1.24 20.91 -33.00
N TRP A 183 2.23 20.34 -33.69
CA TRP A 183 2.21 20.00 -35.10
C TRP A 183 3.02 18.72 -35.27
N GLU A 184 2.35 17.63 -35.64
CA GLU A 184 2.90 16.27 -35.76
C GLU A 184 3.18 15.87 -37.22
N PHE A 185 2.75 16.70 -38.18
CA PHE A 185 2.95 16.56 -39.62
C PHE A 185 2.62 15.17 -40.18
N ALA A 186 1.73 14.42 -39.53
CA ALA A 186 1.50 13.00 -39.80
C ALA A 186 0.89 12.76 -41.19
N SER A 187 -0.01 13.67 -41.62
CA SER A 187 -0.74 13.56 -42.89
C SER A 187 -0.82 14.87 -43.70
N THR A 188 -0.52 16.02 -43.10
CA THR A 188 -0.56 17.34 -43.77
C THR A 188 0.57 18.26 -43.29
N ALA A 189 0.64 19.47 -43.85
CA ALA A 189 1.54 20.52 -43.37
C ALA A 189 0.95 21.35 -42.21
N GLU A 190 -0.27 21.05 -41.75
CA GLU A 190 -0.86 21.55 -40.49
C GLU A 190 -0.81 23.09 -40.33
N GLY A 191 -1.04 23.79 -41.44
CA GLY A 191 -1.05 25.25 -41.53
C GLY A 191 0.33 25.91 -41.69
N TRP A 192 1.43 25.15 -41.65
CA TRP A 192 2.77 25.66 -41.90
C TRP A 192 3.05 25.88 -43.39
N LYS A 193 3.94 26.83 -43.68
CA LYS A 193 4.36 27.20 -45.04
C LYS A 193 5.78 27.78 -45.06
N GLY A 194 6.52 27.51 -46.13
CA GLY A 194 7.75 28.24 -46.48
C GLY A 194 7.42 29.67 -46.91
N THR A 195 8.17 30.65 -46.39
CA THR A 195 7.84 32.08 -46.54
C THR A 195 9.02 32.97 -46.90
N ASN A 196 10.26 32.60 -46.56
CA ASN A 196 11.46 33.21 -47.13
C ASN A 196 12.49 32.13 -47.47
N HIS A 197 13.21 32.28 -48.58
CA HIS A 197 14.29 31.41 -49.07
C HIS A 197 14.11 29.87 -48.97
N VAL A 198 12.87 29.38 -48.93
CA VAL A 198 12.54 27.95 -48.97
C VAL A 198 11.68 27.68 -50.20
N SER A 199 12.11 26.70 -50.99
CA SER A 199 11.43 26.19 -52.18
C SER A 199 10.89 24.78 -51.95
N GLY A 200 9.77 24.44 -52.60
CA GLY A 200 9.18 23.10 -52.52
C GLY A 200 8.66 22.70 -51.13
N PHE A 201 8.46 23.64 -50.21
CA PHE A 201 8.00 23.32 -48.86
C PHE A 201 6.64 22.61 -48.86
N GLY A 202 6.55 21.48 -48.17
CA GLY A 202 5.29 20.78 -47.94
C GLY A 202 5.46 19.47 -47.19
N TRP A 203 4.33 18.83 -46.92
CA TRP A 203 4.25 17.48 -46.34
C TRP A 203 4.85 16.43 -47.29
N GLN A 204 5.55 15.46 -46.70
CA GLN A 204 6.21 14.35 -47.38
C GLN A 204 5.61 13.03 -46.88
N SER A 205 5.56 12.01 -47.75
CA SER A 205 4.89 10.72 -47.47
C SER A 205 5.55 9.84 -46.40
N GLY A 206 6.49 10.38 -45.63
CA GLY A 206 7.07 9.75 -44.44
C GLY A 206 6.52 10.30 -43.12
N GLY A 207 5.54 11.22 -43.14
CA GLY A 207 4.96 11.83 -41.94
C GLY A 207 5.76 13.02 -41.41
N TYR A 208 6.27 13.88 -42.30
CA TYR A 208 7.06 15.06 -41.93
C TYR A 208 6.89 16.18 -42.97
N VAL A 209 7.19 17.43 -42.60
CA VAL A 209 7.33 18.55 -43.57
C VAL A 209 8.79 18.78 -43.92
N GLY A 210 9.08 19.26 -45.13
CA GLY A 210 10.44 19.59 -45.54
C GLY A 210 10.46 20.51 -46.76
N GLY A 211 11.62 21.09 -47.05
CA GLY A 211 11.82 21.99 -48.18
C GLY A 211 13.30 22.27 -48.48
N SER A 212 13.57 22.77 -49.68
CA SER A 212 14.93 23.06 -50.16
C SER A 212 15.28 24.54 -50.01
N ILE A 213 16.40 24.81 -49.36
CA ILE A 213 16.91 26.14 -49.05
C ILE A 213 17.53 26.76 -50.32
N THR A 214 17.20 28.01 -50.61
CA THR A 214 17.66 28.71 -51.82
C THR A 214 18.68 29.83 -51.55
N GLU A 215 18.60 30.48 -50.38
CA GLU A 215 19.52 31.52 -49.91
C GLU A 215 19.55 31.55 -48.37
N GLY A 216 20.50 32.29 -47.78
CA GLY A 216 20.94 32.18 -46.38
C GLY A 216 20.01 32.64 -45.26
N ASP A 217 18.70 32.74 -45.48
CA ASP A 217 17.68 33.05 -44.46
C ASP A 217 16.40 32.25 -44.74
N PRO A 218 16.42 30.91 -44.58
CA PRO A 218 15.26 30.05 -44.80
C PRO A 218 14.26 30.19 -43.65
N GLN A 219 13.01 30.54 -43.96
CA GLN A 219 11.96 30.77 -42.96
C GLN A 219 10.70 29.97 -43.28
N ILE A 220 10.14 29.31 -42.27
CA ILE A 220 8.78 28.74 -42.29
C ILE A 220 7.91 29.40 -41.21
N MET A 221 6.63 29.62 -41.50
CA MET A 221 5.66 30.18 -40.54
C MET A 221 4.47 29.24 -40.35
N SER A 222 3.96 29.19 -39.11
CA SER A 222 2.70 28.52 -38.76
C SER A 222 1.49 29.28 -39.30
N GLY A 223 0.29 28.71 -39.09
CA GLY A 223 -0.95 29.47 -39.13
C GLY A 223 -0.94 30.63 -38.12
N SER A 224 -1.75 31.66 -38.39
CA SER A 224 -1.97 32.81 -37.48
C SER A 224 -3.19 32.58 -36.58
N ASN A 225 -3.24 33.30 -35.46
CA ASN A 225 -4.25 33.19 -34.39
C ASN A 225 -4.22 31.84 -33.66
N LEU A 226 -3.02 31.30 -33.39
CA LEU A 226 -2.83 29.97 -32.79
C LEU A 226 -3.59 29.71 -31.46
N GLY A 227 -3.82 30.74 -30.64
CA GLY A 227 -4.66 30.64 -29.44
C GLY A 227 -4.00 29.95 -28.24
N VAL A 228 -2.71 29.65 -28.31
CA VAL A 228 -1.95 28.90 -27.30
C VAL A 228 -1.55 29.82 -26.14
N ASP A 229 -1.86 29.47 -24.89
CA ASP A 229 -1.30 30.20 -23.73
C ASP A 229 0.18 29.82 -23.51
N ILE A 230 1.08 30.80 -23.67
CA ILE A 230 2.51 30.66 -23.40
C ILE A 230 2.92 31.24 -22.04
N SER A 231 1.97 31.65 -21.19
CA SER A 231 2.23 32.13 -19.82
C SER A 231 2.90 31.05 -18.97
N ASN A 232 2.45 29.80 -19.05
CA ASN A 232 3.01 28.65 -18.33
C ASN A 232 3.74 27.64 -19.22
N ASN A 233 3.61 27.75 -20.55
CA ASN A 233 4.23 26.85 -21.51
C ASN A 233 5.57 27.43 -21.99
N LYS A 234 6.68 26.99 -21.40
CA LYS A 234 8.02 27.57 -21.59
C LYS A 234 8.98 26.77 -22.45
N ILE A 235 8.67 25.53 -22.79
CA ILE A 235 9.53 24.69 -23.62
C ILE A 235 8.98 24.66 -25.06
N ILE A 236 9.85 24.61 -26.07
CA ILE A 236 9.49 24.20 -27.43
C ILE A 236 10.40 23.04 -27.84
N LYS A 237 9.82 21.89 -28.19
CA LYS A 237 10.54 20.77 -28.80
C LYS A 237 10.36 20.79 -30.32
N VAL A 238 11.45 20.64 -31.06
CA VAL A 238 11.47 20.58 -32.53
C VAL A 238 12.29 19.37 -32.95
N LYS A 239 11.70 18.41 -33.68
CA LYS A 239 12.45 17.25 -34.20
C LYS A 239 12.83 17.49 -35.66
N LEU A 240 14.07 17.93 -35.86
CA LEU A 240 14.62 18.46 -37.11
C LEU A 240 15.74 17.54 -37.63
N LYS A 241 15.69 17.26 -38.92
CA LYS A 241 16.79 16.72 -39.73
C LYS A 241 17.41 17.86 -40.53
N ASN A 242 18.69 18.15 -40.25
CA ASN A 242 19.46 19.21 -40.88
C ASN A 242 20.35 18.63 -41.98
N SER A 243 20.18 19.03 -43.24
CA SER A 243 21.01 18.53 -44.35
C SER A 243 22.00 19.57 -44.89
N THR A 244 22.42 20.52 -44.05
CA THR A 244 23.49 21.48 -44.36
C THR A 244 24.57 21.54 -43.28
N THR A 245 25.54 22.43 -43.51
CA THR A 245 26.60 22.76 -42.56
C THR A 245 26.20 23.82 -41.54
N SER A 246 24.95 24.28 -41.48
CA SER A 246 24.53 25.22 -40.43
C SER A 246 24.47 24.52 -39.07
N THR A 247 24.78 25.28 -38.02
CA THR A 247 24.71 24.87 -36.62
C THR A 247 23.79 25.77 -35.79
N LEU A 248 23.00 26.63 -36.44
CA LEU A 248 22.08 27.58 -35.81
C LEU A 248 20.66 27.44 -36.36
N GLY A 249 19.69 27.18 -35.49
CA GLY A 249 18.27 27.43 -35.74
C GLY A 249 17.79 28.63 -34.93
N GLN A 250 16.74 29.31 -35.40
CA GLN A 250 16.11 30.40 -34.65
C GLN A 250 14.59 30.20 -34.61
N ILE A 251 13.96 30.51 -33.47
CA ILE A 251 12.49 30.52 -33.35
C ILE A 251 11.98 31.88 -32.88
N PHE A 252 11.03 32.45 -33.62
CA PHE A 252 10.43 33.76 -33.39
C PHE A 252 8.94 33.61 -33.09
N PHE A 253 8.35 34.56 -32.36
CA PHE A 253 6.93 34.53 -32.03
C PHE A 253 6.24 35.91 -32.06
N LYS A 254 4.91 35.86 -32.17
CA LYS A 254 3.99 36.99 -31.91
C LYS A 254 2.94 36.57 -30.89
N THR A 255 2.41 37.51 -30.12
CA THR A 255 1.26 37.28 -29.23
C THR A 255 0.03 38.03 -29.74
N ASN A 256 -1.15 37.74 -29.18
CA ASN A 256 -2.37 38.51 -29.47
C ASN A 256 -2.30 39.94 -28.91
N ALA A 257 -1.41 40.20 -27.94
CA ALA A 257 -1.13 41.54 -27.42
C ALA A 257 -0.07 42.30 -28.26
N ASP A 258 0.84 41.59 -28.91
CA ASP A 258 1.90 42.16 -29.74
C ASP A 258 2.14 41.33 -31.02
N GLY A 259 1.59 41.86 -32.11
CA GLY A 259 1.66 41.30 -33.46
C GLY A 259 2.90 41.70 -34.27
N THR A 260 3.93 42.31 -33.66
CA THR A 260 5.17 42.68 -34.38
C THR A 260 6.19 41.54 -34.38
N TRP A 261 6.93 41.38 -35.48
CA TRP A 261 8.16 40.56 -35.48
C TRP A 261 9.34 41.45 -35.12
N ASP A 262 10.09 41.10 -34.07
CA ASP A 262 11.30 41.82 -33.66
C ASP A 262 12.38 40.88 -33.10
N ASN A 263 13.54 41.45 -32.75
CA ASN A 263 14.71 40.72 -32.27
C ASN A 263 14.75 40.51 -30.74
N ALA A 264 13.69 40.91 -30.01
CA ALA A 264 13.51 40.57 -28.60
C ALA A 264 12.64 39.31 -28.44
N LYS A 265 11.65 39.11 -29.33
CA LYS A 265 10.73 37.97 -29.37
C LYS A 265 11.27 36.78 -30.19
N HIS A 266 12.50 36.37 -29.90
CA HIS A 266 13.12 35.18 -30.52
C HIS A 266 14.07 34.44 -29.58
N LYS A 267 14.41 33.21 -29.94
CA LYS A 267 15.40 32.37 -29.28
C LYS A 267 16.26 31.64 -30.31
N ASP A 268 17.57 31.81 -30.20
CA ASP A 268 18.56 31.01 -30.90
C ASP A 268 18.70 29.64 -30.22
N PHE A 269 18.86 28.58 -31.02
CA PHE A 269 19.18 27.24 -30.54
C PHE A 269 20.22 26.56 -31.44
N ALA A 270 21.13 25.81 -30.82
CA ALA A 270 22.17 25.08 -31.54
C ALA A 270 21.58 23.83 -32.22
N ILE A 271 21.97 23.59 -33.47
CA ILE A 271 21.60 22.39 -34.23
C ILE A 271 22.85 21.63 -34.69
N VAL A 272 22.72 20.32 -34.90
CA VAL A 272 23.80 19.48 -35.42
C VAL A 272 23.82 19.58 -36.94
N ALA A 273 24.97 19.93 -37.52
CA ALA A 273 25.18 19.97 -38.96
C ALA A 273 25.16 18.56 -39.59
N ASN A 274 24.51 18.39 -40.74
CA ASN A 274 24.35 17.12 -41.46
C ASN A 274 23.77 15.99 -40.58
N SER A 275 22.78 16.29 -39.75
CA SER A 275 22.16 15.35 -38.83
C SER A 275 21.14 14.43 -39.52
N ASP A 276 20.78 13.33 -38.85
CA ASP A 276 19.47 12.72 -39.05
C ASP A 276 18.42 13.42 -38.16
N PHE A 277 17.16 12.95 -38.15
CA PHE A 277 16.12 13.54 -37.28
C PHE A 277 16.53 13.55 -35.81
N THR A 278 16.73 14.76 -35.27
CA THR A 278 17.23 15.02 -33.91
C THR A 278 16.22 15.88 -33.16
N GLU A 279 15.87 15.53 -31.92
CA GLU A 279 15.02 16.39 -31.07
C GLU A 279 15.86 17.52 -30.47
N TYR A 280 15.42 18.76 -30.67
CA TYR A 280 15.99 19.96 -30.06
C TYR A 280 14.98 20.53 -29.06
N THR A 281 15.41 20.69 -27.81
CA THR A 281 14.60 21.31 -26.74
C THR A 281 15.04 22.75 -26.54
N ILE A 282 14.11 23.69 -26.73
CA ILE A 282 14.33 25.14 -26.71
C ILE A 282 13.63 25.70 -25.46
N ASP A 283 14.39 26.26 -24.52
CA ASP A 283 13.82 26.94 -23.35
C ASP A 283 13.52 28.42 -23.64
N MET A 284 12.25 28.78 -23.48
CA MET A 284 11.69 30.12 -23.63
C MET A 284 11.42 30.80 -22.28
N SER A 285 11.71 30.15 -21.13
CA SER A 285 11.49 30.71 -19.77
C SER A 285 12.13 32.09 -19.57
N THR A 286 13.28 32.28 -20.21
CA THR A 286 14.13 33.48 -20.15
C THR A 286 13.86 34.49 -21.26
N VAL A 287 12.92 34.22 -22.18
CA VAL A 287 12.70 35.05 -23.39
C VAL A 287 11.70 36.17 -23.10
N ALA A 288 12.16 37.42 -23.30
CA ALA A 288 11.35 38.60 -23.04
C ALA A 288 10.07 38.60 -23.90
N GLY A 289 8.92 38.81 -23.23
CA GLY A 289 7.60 38.82 -23.89
C GLY A 289 6.99 37.45 -24.16
N TRP A 290 7.65 36.32 -23.83
CA TRP A 290 7.07 34.98 -23.96
C TRP A 290 6.04 34.72 -22.84
N THR A 291 4.84 35.30 -23.00
CA THR A 291 3.73 35.25 -22.04
C THR A 291 2.40 35.63 -22.71
N GLY A 292 1.26 35.27 -22.11
CA GLY A 292 -0.07 35.48 -22.66
C GLY A 292 -0.39 34.56 -23.86
N THR A 293 -1.37 34.94 -24.68
CA THR A 293 -1.80 34.12 -25.82
C THR A 293 -0.91 34.33 -27.05
N LEU A 294 -0.29 33.27 -27.54
CA LEU A 294 0.48 33.19 -28.79
C LEU A 294 -0.43 33.37 -30.02
N ASN A 295 0.04 34.20 -30.96
CA ASN A 295 -0.63 34.43 -32.24
C ASN A 295 -0.03 33.59 -33.38
N GLN A 296 1.29 33.46 -33.47
CA GLN A 296 1.98 32.77 -34.57
C GLN A 296 3.43 32.44 -34.20
N LEU A 297 3.97 31.35 -34.76
CA LEU A 297 5.40 31.05 -34.77
C LEU A 297 6.02 31.26 -36.16
N ARG A 298 7.31 31.60 -36.16
CA ARG A 298 8.22 31.44 -37.30
C ARG A 298 9.42 30.63 -36.83
N LEU A 299 9.83 29.64 -37.62
CA LEU A 299 11.02 28.84 -37.39
C LEU A 299 11.95 29.03 -38.59
N ASP A 300 13.20 29.36 -38.30
CA ASP A 300 14.27 29.54 -39.28
C ASP A 300 15.25 28.37 -39.05
N PRO A 301 15.05 27.22 -39.72
CA PRO A 301 15.55 25.94 -39.23
C PRO A 301 17.05 25.70 -39.45
N GLU A 302 17.68 26.43 -40.38
CA GLU A 302 19.10 26.27 -40.75
C GLU A 302 19.68 27.64 -41.13
N GLN A 303 19.76 28.57 -40.16
CA GLN A 303 20.09 29.97 -40.42
C GLN A 303 21.49 30.11 -41.03
N GLY A 304 21.63 30.99 -42.03
CA GLY A 304 22.88 31.22 -42.77
C GLY A 304 23.24 30.16 -43.82
N ALA A 305 22.47 29.08 -43.98
CA ALA A 305 22.73 28.07 -45.00
C ALA A 305 22.37 28.58 -46.41
N ALA A 306 23.34 28.72 -47.32
CA ALA A 306 23.09 29.25 -48.66
C ALA A 306 22.37 28.27 -49.62
N SER A 307 22.37 26.96 -49.31
CA SER A 307 21.70 25.92 -50.11
C SER A 307 21.63 24.60 -49.35
N GLY A 308 20.57 23.81 -49.56
CA GLY A 308 20.41 22.47 -48.99
C GLY A 308 18.95 22.12 -48.73
N SER A 309 18.66 21.36 -47.68
CA SER A 309 17.29 20.98 -47.32
C SER A 309 17.12 20.56 -45.87
N PHE A 310 16.04 20.99 -45.23
CA PHE A 310 15.64 20.55 -43.90
C PHE A 310 14.42 19.61 -43.96
N SER A 311 14.17 18.86 -42.88
CA SER A 311 12.91 18.14 -42.67
C SER A 311 12.54 18.12 -41.18
N ILE A 312 11.27 18.30 -40.84
CA ILE A 312 10.77 18.44 -39.47
C ILE A 312 9.63 17.45 -39.26
N ASP A 313 9.82 16.58 -38.27
CA ASP A 313 8.91 15.50 -37.87
C ASP A 313 7.80 16.03 -36.96
N TYR A 314 8.13 16.86 -35.97
CA TYR A 314 7.14 17.61 -35.18
C TYR A 314 7.70 18.92 -34.61
N ILE A 315 6.77 19.79 -34.19
CA ILE A 315 7.00 20.97 -33.34
C ILE A 315 5.98 20.93 -32.20
N ARG A 316 6.42 21.07 -30.94
CA ARG A 316 5.55 21.06 -29.75
C ARG A 316 5.91 22.17 -28.78
N ILE A 317 4.96 22.99 -28.37
CA ILE A 317 5.08 23.99 -27.31
C ILE A 317 4.55 23.39 -26.02
N GLN A 318 5.33 23.40 -24.94
CA GLN A 318 5.17 22.55 -23.77
C GLN A 318 5.27 23.33 -22.44
N VAL A 319 4.60 22.88 -21.37
CA VAL A 319 5.01 23.28 -20.01
C VAL A 319 6.41 22.75 -19.72
N THR A 320 7.06 23.26 -18.68
CA THR A 320 8.22 22.58 -18.09
C THR A 320 7.73 21.28 -17.45
N LYS A 321 7.65 20.22 -18.27
CA LYS A 321 7.26 18.89 -17.82
C LYS A 321 8.29 18.41 -16.80
N ILE A 322 7.82 17.99 -15.63
CA ILE A 322 8.62 17.12 -14.76
C ILE A 322 8.70 15.77 -15.46
N GLU A 323 9.71 15.58 -16.31
CA GLU A 323 10.10 14.24 -16.72
C GLU A 323 10.51 13.45 -15.48
N THR A 324 10.34 12.13 -15.50
CA THR A 324 10.54 11.26 -14.34
C THR A 324 11.90 11.51 -13.69
N ALA A 325 11.89 12.17 -12.52
CA ALA A 325 13.03 12.79 -11.85
C ALA A 325 14.39 12.13 -12.18
N LYS A 326 15.15 12.77 -13.08
CA LYS A 326 16.35 12.19 -13.69
C LYS A 326 17.56 12.28 -12.75
N GLY A 327 17.51 11.46 -11.70
CA GLY A 327 18.53 11.38 -10.66
C GLY A 327 19.53 10.23 -10.83
N GLU A 328 19.27 9.24 -11.68
CA GLU A 328 20.16 8.08 -11.87
C GLU A 328 20.56 7.93 -13.36
N TRP A 329 21.84 7.66 -13.59
CA TRP A 329 22.48 7.48 -14.89
C TRP A 329 23.37 6.23 -14.86
N GLU A 330 23.17 5.32 -15.80
CA GLU A 330 23.82 4.00 -15.88
C GLU A 330 24.56 3.77 -17.22
N TYR A 331 24.46 4.74 -18.14
CA TYR A 331 25.17 4.79 -19.43
C TYR A 331 25.10 3.50 -20.26
N LEU A 332 23.94 2.82 -20.26
CA LEU A 332 23.82 1.47 -20.84
C LEU A 332 23.95 1.46 -22.36
N SER A 333 23.57 2.56 -23.02
CA SER A 333 23.54 2.68 -24.50
C SER A 333 23.76 4.09 -25.05
N SER A 334 23.92 5.11 -24.21
CA SER A 334 24.11 6.50 -24.62
C SER A 334 24.82 7.33 -23.54
N THR A 335 25.08 8.62 -23.79
CA THR A 335 25.55 9.55 -22.75
C THR A 335 24.46 9.98 -21.76
N GLU A 336 23.20 9.59 -21.99
CA GLU A 336 22.05 9.90 -21.13
C GLU A 336 21.95 11.41 -20.82
N ASP A 337 22.14 12.21 -21.88
CA ASP A 337 22.15 13.68 -21.96
C ASP A 337 23.34 14.38 -21.30
N TRP A 338 24.39 13.64 -20.90
CA TRP A 338 25.65 14.27 -20.51
C TRP A 338 26.42 14.79 -21.73
N THR A 339 27.06 15.95 -21.56
CA THR A 339 27.88 16.65 -22.57
C THR A 339 29.22 17.09 -21.99
N GLY A 340 30.28 17.10 -22.82
CA GLY A 340 31.61 17.56 -22.44
C GLY A 340 31.91 18.97 -22.96
N LEU A 341 32.51 19.80 -22.10
CA LEU A 341 32.80 21.21 -22.35
C LEU A 341 34.23 21.58 -21.90
N SER A 342 34.67 22.78 -22.28
CA SER A 342 35.99 23.34 -21.93
C SER A 342 37.13 22.37 -22.26
N ASP A 343 37.92 21.95 -21.27
CA ASP A 343 39.14 21.16 -21.50
C ASP A 343 38.90 19.64 -21.64
N VAL A 344 37.71 19.23 -22.07
CA VAL A 344 37.35 17.83 -22.35
C VAL A 344 37.22 17.58 -23.85
N THR A 345 38.00 16.63 -24.38
CA THR A 345 37.96 16.21 -25.80
C THR A 345 37.60 14.73 -25.94
N GLY A 346 36.98 14.37 -27.07
CA GLY A 346 36.57 12.99 -27.35
C GLY A 346 35.53 12.43 -26.37
N PHE A 347 34.73 13.31 -25.74
CA PHE A 347 33.72 12.90 -24.77
C PHE A 347 32.59 12.11 -25.42
N GLY A 348 32.22 10.97 -24.83
CA GLY A 348 31.07 10.20 -25.29
C GLY A 348 30.90 8.85 -24.60
N TRP A 349 29.79 8.19 -24.93
CA TRP A 349 29.48 6.82 -24.53
C TRP A 349 30.46 5.81 -25.13
N GLN A 350 30.85 4.83 -24.33
CA GLN A 350 31.74 3.74 -24.70
C GLN A 350 30.99 2.41 -24.55
N SER A 351 31.27 1.46 -25.46
CA SER A 351 30.57 0.16 -25.55
C SER A 351 30.76 -0.78 -24.35
N GLY A 352 31.50 -0.37 -23.31
CA GLY A 352 31.56 -1.03 -22.02
C GLY A 352 30.51 -0.56 -21.00
N GLY A 353 29.56 0.31 -21.39
CA GLY A 353 28.51 0.82 -20.49
C GLY A 353 28.97 1.97 -19.59
N TYR A 354 29.72 2.93 -20.16
CA TYR A 354 30.25 4.08 -19.41
C TYR A 354 30.44 5.29 -20.32
N ILE A 355 30.48 6.49 -19.74
CA ILE A 355 30.92 7.72 -20.42
C ILE A 355 32.36 8.05 -20.05
N GLY A 356 33.08 8.79 -20.90
CA GLY A 356 34.43 9.25 -20.59
C GLY A 356 34.95 10.24 -21.60
N GLY A 357 36.09 10.86 -21.30
CA GLY A 357 36.75 11.85 -22.15
C GLY A 357 38.24 12.05 -21.80
N THR A 358 38.93 12.78 -22.67
CA THR A 358 40.36 13.13 -22.53
C THR A 358 40.49 14.57 -22.05
N VAL A 359 41.18 14.77 -20.92
CA VAL A 359 41.51 16.08 -20.35
C VAL A 359 42.69 16.67 -21.13
N VAL A 360 42.56 17.93 -21.57
CA VAL A 360 43.58 18.65 -22.35
C VAL A 360 44.00 20.01 -21.74
N GLY A 361 43.53 20.30 -20.52
CA GLY A 361 43.74 21.55 -19.80
C GLY A 361 43.11 21.48 -18.40
N SER A 362 43.38 22.49 -17.57
CA SER A 362 43.13 22.48 -16.12
C SER A 362 41.67 22.60 -15.66
N ALA A 363 40.74 22.88 -16.57
CA ALA A 363 39.31 23.05 -16.29
C ALA A 363 38.44 22.11 -17.17
N PRO A 364 38.54 20.78 -17.00
CA PRO A 364 37.61 19.85 -17.63
C PRO A 364 36.21 20.01 -17.01
N VAL A 365 35.18 20.14 -17.83
CA VAL A 365 33.78 20.30 -17.39
C VAL A 365 32.89 19.31 -18.13
N ILE A 366 31.98 18.65 -17.43
CA ILE A 366 30.85 17.94 -18.02
C ILE A 366 29.52 18.42 -17.40
N LEU A 367 28.48 18.56 -18.22
CA LEU A 367 27.12 18.92 -17.78
C LEU A 367 26.16 17.77 -18.01
N SER A 368 25.18 17.61 -17.13
CA SER A 368 23.99 16.81 -17.39
C SER A 368 23.03 17.53 -18.36
N GLY A 369 21.97 16.84 -18.81
CA GLY A 369 20.78 17.52 -19.31
C GLY A 369 20.21 18.48 -18.25
N ALA A 370 19.53 19.54 -18.70
CA ALA A 370 18.80 20.48 -17.84
C ALA A 370 17.38 19.97 -17.53
N ASN A 371 16.66 20.67 -16.64
CA ASN A 371 15.32 20.31 -16.16
C ASN A 371 15.22 18.90 -15.54
N LEU A 372 16.23 18.48 -14.75
CA LEU A 372 16.30 17.13 -14.16
C LEU A 372 15.11 16.75 -13.25
N GLY A 373 14.39 17.72 -12.67
CA GLY A 373 13.13 17.48 -11.95
C GLY A 373 13.28 16.74 -10.61
N VAL A 374 14.49 16.61 -10.06
CA VAL A 374 14.75 15.83 -8.84
C VAL A 374 14.45 16.66 -7.59
N ASP A 375 13.56 16.18 -6.72
CA ASP A 375 13.38 16.73 -5.36
C ASP A 375 14.66 16.54 -4.54
N ILE A 376 15.46 17.59 -4.37
CA ILE A 376 16.67 17.56 -3.55
C ILE A 376 16.42 17.97 -2.10
N ASN A 377 15.16 18.09 -1.65
CA ASN A 377 14.86 18.23 -0.23
C ASN A 377 15.27 16.97 0.55
N ASN A 378 14.93 15.78 0.05
CA ASN A 378 15.25 14.50 0.67
C ASN A 378 16.48 13.80 0.05
N ASN A 379 16.74 14.04 -1.24
CA ASN A 379 17.88 13.49 -1.96
C ASN A 379 19.16 14.32 -1.69
N LYS A 380 19.92 13.93 -0.65
CA LYS A 380 21.12 14.66 -0.17
C LYS A 380 22.46 13.98 -0.47
N LEU A 381 22.49 12.79 -1.08
CA LEU A 381 23.73 12.12 -1.48
C LEU A 381 23.85 12.09 -3.00
N ILE A 382 25.05 12.30 -3.52
CA ILE A 382 25.41 11.90 -4.89
C ILE A 382 26.43 10.78 -4.81
N LYS A 383 26.14 9.64 -5.44
CA LYS A 383 27.11 8.60 -5.71
C LYS A 383 27.65 8.74 -7.12
N LEU A 384 28.96 8.60 -7.26
CA LEU A 384 29.71 8.72 -8.51
C LEU A 384 30.70 7.56 -8.57
N LYS A 385 30.66 6.73 -9.62
CA LYS A 385 31.65 5.67 -9.83
C LYS A 385 32.62 6.07 -10.95
N LEU A 386 33.79 6.56 -10.55
CA LEU A 386 34.77 7.25 -11.38
C LEU A 386 36.10 6.47 -11.45
N LYS A 387 36.68 6.44 -12.65
CA LYS A 387 38.06 6.07 -12.91
C LYS A 387 38.81 7.32 -13.42
N ASN A 388 39.80 7.74 -12.64
CA ASN A 388 40.72 8.84 -12.90
C ASN A 388 42.03 8.27 -13.45
N SER A 389 42.42 8.70 -14.66
CA SER A 389 43.72 8.41 -15.29
C SER A 389 44.42 9.73 -15.66
N THR A 390 44.39 10.67 -14.72
CA THR A 390 45.06 11.98 -14.74
C THR A 390 45.98 12.13 -13.50
N THR A 391 46.52 13.33 -13.26
CA THR A 391 47.19 13.69 -12.00
C THR A 391 46.32 14.51 -11.04
N GLY A 392 45.02 14.64 -11.31
CA GLY A 392 44.07 15.35 -10.48
C GLY A 392 43.79 14.62 -9.16
N THR A 393 43.52 15.38 -8.10
CA THR A 393 43.15 14.85 -6.77
C THR A 393 41.88 15.50 -6.20
N LEU A 394 41.22 16.35 -6.98
CA LEU A 394 40.03 17.11 -6.58
C LEU A 394 38.99 17.09 -7.70
N GLY A 395 37.80 16.56 -7.39
CA GLY A 395 36.61 16.70 -8.22
C GLY A 395 35.66 17.74 -7.63
N ARG A 396 34.83 18.37 -8.47
CA ARG A 396 33.77 19.29 -8.02
C ARG A 396 32.42 18.90 -8.61
N ILE A 397 31.38 18.89 -7.79
CA ILE A 397 30.00 18.96 -8.30
C ILE A 397 29.44 20.34 -8.01
N TYR A 398 29.04 21.06 -9.06
CA TYR A 398 28.19 22.24 -8.98
C TYR A 398 26.74 21.86 -9.33
N PHE A 399 25.77 22.68 -8.92
CA PHE A 399 24.36 22.49 -9.28
C PHE A 399 23.59 23.80 -9.46
N VAL A 400 22.43 23.71 -10.14
CA VAL A 400 21.42 24.77 -10.21
C VAL A 400 20.02 24.19 -10.01
N THR A 401 19.08 25.03 -9.56
CA THR A 401 17.71 24.64 -9.19
C THR A 401 16.69 25.44 -9.98
N ASP A 402 15.46 24.94 -10.11
CA ASP A 402 14.39 25.64 -10.87
C ASP A 402 14.08 27.04 -10.30
N ALA A 403 14.37 27.25 -9.01
CA ALA A 403 14.22 28.54 -8.35
C ALA A 403 15.42 29.50 -8.55
N ASP A 404 16.60 29.00 -8.94
CA ASP A 404 17.81 29.80 -9.17
C ASP A 404 18.82 29.06 -10.07
N GLY A 405 18.86 29.47 -11.34
CA GLY A 405 19.76 29.00 -12.39
C GLY A 405 21.22 29.48 -12.30
N THR A 406 21.63 30.17 -11.22
CA THR A 406 22.95 30.81 -11.13
C THR A 406 24.04 29.83 -10.69
N TRP A 407 24.93 29.44 -11.60
CA TRP A 407 26.18 28.76 -11.28
C TRP A 407 27.10 29.67 -10.44
N ASN A 408 27.44 29.28 -9.21
CA ASN A 408 28.30 30.06 -8.32
C ASN A 408 28.97 29.19 -7.25
N ASP A 409 30.02 29.71 -6.59
CA ASP A 409 30.82 28.95 -5.62
C ASP A 409 30.12 28.67 -4.27
N ALA A 410 28.93 29.20 -3.99
CA ALA A 410 28.11 28.71 -2.87
C ALA A 410 27.37 27.41 -3.23
N LYS A 411 27.13 27.14 -4.52
CA LYS A 411 26.41 25.97 -5.04
C LYS A 411 27.35 24.87 -5.55
N HIS A 412 28.36 24.51 -4.77
CA HIS A 412 29.24 23.39 -5.13
C HIS A 412 29.71 22.56 -3.94
N LYS A 413 30.22 21.37 -4.25
CA LYS A 413 30.87 20.47 -3.32
C LYS A 413 32.17 19.94 -3.94
N ASP A 414 33.28 20.30 -3.30
CA ASP A 414 34.57 19.67 -3.52
C ASP A 414 34.62 18.29 -2.88
N PHE A 415 35.22 17.32 -3.57
CA PHE A 415 35.45 15.97 -3.06
C PHE A 415 36.80 15.41 -3.52
N GLU A 416 37.48 14.70 -2.61
CA GLU A 416 38.80 14.12 -2.89
C GLU A 416 38.69 12.90 -3.80
N ILE A 417 39.56 12.87 -4.81
CA ILE A 417 39.68 11.78 -5.78
C ILE A 417 41.13 11.30 -5.85
N VAL A 418 41.32 10.08 -6.34
CA VAL A 418 42.64 9.45 -6.49
C VAL A 418 42.78 8.85 -7.88
N ALA A 419 43.95 8.99 -8.50
CA ALA A 419 44.27 8.28 -9.74
C ALA A 419 44.21 6.76 -9.52
N ASN A 420 43.49 6.05 -10.40
CA ASN A 420 43.14 4.64 -10.23
C ASN A 420 43.08 3.87 -11.57
N SER A 421 43.60 2.64 -11.56
CA SER A 421 43.53 1.70 -12.70
C SER A 421 42.11 1.16 -12.92
N ASP A 422 41.30 1.12 -11.87
CA ASP A 422 40.00 0.47 -11.79
C ASP A 422 39.00 1.40 -11.11
N TYR A 423 37.72 1.32 -11.50
CA TYR A 423 36.67 2.22 -10.99
C TYR A 423 36.57 2.26 -9.46
N LYS A 424 36.49 3.48 -8.91
CA LYS A 424 36.25 3.73 -7.48
C LYS A 424 34.91 4.43 -7.30
N GLU A 425 34.15 4.01 -6.29
CA GLU A 425 32.92 4.67 -5.87
C GLU A 425 33.24 5.81 -4.89
N TYR A 426 32.60 6.96 -5.13
CA TYR A 426 32.63 8.15 -4.30
C TYR A 426 31.20 8.45 -3.84
N THR A 427 31.03 8.80 -2.56
CA THR A 427 29.75 9.27 -2.01
C THR A 427 29.94 10.69 -1.50
N ILE A 428 29.17 11.62 -2.06
CA ILE A 428 29.33 13.06 -1.91
C ILE A 428 28.11 13.57 -1.14
N ASP A 429 28.31 14.12 0.05
CA ASP A 429 27.24 14.61 0.92
C ASP A 429 26.94 16.08 0.63
N MET A 430 25.74 16.31 0.07
CA MET A 430 25.23 17.62 -0.31
C MET A 430 24.37 18.26 0.79
N SER A 431 24.12 17.57 1.92
CA SER A 431 23.21 18.06 2.98
C SER A 431 23.63 19.38 3.63
N THR A 432 24.91 19.75 3.50
CA THR A 432 25.52 20.97 4.05
C THR A 432 25.78 22.05 2.99
N VAL A 433 25.44 21.81 1.73
CA VAL A 433 25.75 22.73 0.63
C VAL A 433 24.67 23.83 0.52
N PRO A 434 25.04 25.13 0.57
CA PRO A 434 24.08 26.22 0.46
C PRO A 434 23.19 26.13 -0.78
N GLY A 435 21.87 26.16 -0.58
CA GLY A 435 20.88 26.12 -1.66
C GLY A 435 20.54 24.72 -2.20
N TRP A 436 21.08 23.63 -1.64
CA TRP A 436 20.69 22.26 -2.03
C TRP A 436 19.31 21.90 -1.45
N THR A 437 18.26 22.46 -2.05
CA THR A 437 16.85 22.43 -1.61
C THR A 437 15.91 22.69 -2.79
N GLY A 438 14.64 22.28 -2.70
CA GLY A 438 13.68 22.39 -3.81
C GLY A 438 13.96 21.39 -4.94
N THR A 439 13.64 21.78 -6.18
CA THR A 439 13.83 20.95 -7.38
C THR A 439 15.16 21.27 -8.08
N LEU A 440 15.95 20.24 -8.34
CA LEU A 440 17.20 20.31 -9.10
C LEU A 440 16.94 20.47 -10.60
N ASN A 441 17.58 21.47 -11.20
CA ASN A 441 17.48 21.70 -12.64
C ASN A 441 18.62 21.04 -13.43
N GLN A 442 19.88 21.20 -13.00
CA GLN A 442 21.04 20.68 -13.74
C GLN A 442 22.23 20.40 -12.81
N LEU A 443 23.03 19.39 -13.13
CA LEU A 443 24.33 19.13 -12.53
C LEU A 443 25.48 19.50 -13.48
N ARG A 444 26.57 19.94 -12.86
CA ARG A 444 27.89 20.08 -13.48
C ARG A 444 28.89 19.30 -12.66
N LEU A 445 29.71 18.47 -13.31
CA LEU A 445 30.83 17.78 -12.70
C LEU A 445 32.11 18.28 -13.38
N ASP A 446 33.02 18.83 -12.58
CA ASP A 446 34.41 19.08 -12.98
C ASP A 446 35.21 17.87 -12.47
N PRO A 447 35.48 16.85 -13.29
CA PRO A 447 35.93 15.56 -12.77
C PRO A 447 37.37 15.59 -12.24
N GLU A 448 38.23 16.48 -12.73
CA GLU A 448 39.68 16.45 -12.49
C GLU A 448 40.27 17.88 -12.45
N GLN A 449 39.95 18.67 -11.42
CA GLN A 449 40.39 20.06 -11.40
C GLN A 449 41.92 20.18 -11.25
N GLY A 450 42.53 20.99 -12.13
CA GLY A 450 43.97 21.26 -12.10
C GLY A 450 44.85 20.21 -12.80
N ALA A 451 44.29 19.11 -13.30
CA ALA A 451 45.02 18.17 -14.14
C ALA A 451 45.31 18.79 -15.52
N ALA A 452 46.56 18.78 -15.98
CA ALA A 452 46.92 19.34 -17.29
C ALA A 452 46.65 18.36 -18.46
N SER A 453 46.60 17.05 -18.18
CA SER A 453 46.30 16.01 -19.18
C SER A 453 45.91 14.68 -18.53
N GLY A 454 45.29 13.80 -19.32
CA GLY A 454 44.93 12.42 -18.95
C GLY A 454 43.55 12.05 -19.47
N SER A 455 42.91 11.05 -18.87
CA SER A 455 41.50 10.72 -19.17
C SER A 455 40.71 10.35 -17.92
N PHE A 456 39.39 10.42 -18.03
CA PHE A 456 38.46 9.94 -17.01
C PHE A 456 37.35 9.09 -17.63
N SER A 457 36.80 8.16 -16.84
CA SER A 457 35.64 7.34 -17.19
C SER A 457 34.67 7.29 -16.01
N ILE A 458 33.36 7.36 -16.27
CA ILE A 458 32.30 7.32 -15.27
C ILE A 458 31.31 6.21 -15.63
N ASP A 459 31.17 5.25 -14.72
CA ASP A 459 30.36 4.03 -14.85
C ASP A 459 28.90 4.27 -14.43
N TYR A 460 28.67 5.09 -13.39
CA TYR A 460 27.33 5.56 -13.03
C TYR A 460 27.38 6.88 -12.24
N ILE A 461 26.26 7.62 -12.25
CA ILE A 461 25.96 8.71 -11.31
C ILE A 461 24.56 8.47 -10.72
N ARG A 462 24.39 8.60 -9.40
CA ARG A 462 23.08 8.46 -8.73
C ARG A 462 22.90 9.51 -7.64
N ILE A 463 21.89 10.36 -7.78
CA ILE A 463 21.38 11.25 -6.74
C ILE A 463 20.39 10.45 -5.91
N GLN A 464 20.67 10.28 -4.62
CA GLN A 464 19.93 9.37 -3.76
C GLN A 464 19.47 10.06 -2.48
N ALA A 465 18.34 9.57 -1.96
CA ALA A 465 17.92 9.82 -0.60
C ALA A 465 19.10 9.50 0.32
N LYS A 466 19.37 10.37 1.30
CA LYS A 466 20.29 10.02 2.38
C LYS A 466 19.59 8.99 3.25
N LYS A 467 19.57 7.73 2.79
CA LYS A 467 19.09 6.58 3.55
C LYS A 467 19.74 6.67 4.92
N ILE A 468 18.90 6.74 5.94
CA ILE A 468 19.33 6.91 7.32
C ILE A 468 20.13 5.66 7.69
N GLY A 469 21.46 5.83 7.67
CA GLY A 469 22.41 4.75 7.46
C GLY A 469 22.76 4.02 8.74
N ILE A 470 21.84 3.14 9.17
CA ILE A 470 21.80 2.53 10.50
C ILE A 470 21.42 3.56 11.56
N VAL A 471 20.45 3.21 12.41
CA VAL A 471 20.09 3.98 13.61
C VAL A 471 21.24 3.85 14.61
N LYS A 472 22.19 4.79 14.59
CA LYS A 472 23.34 4.78 15.51
C LYS A 472 22.95 5.40 16.85
N GLY A 473 22.09 4.67 17.57
CA GLY A 473 21.65 5.00 18.93
C GLY A 473 22.58 4.48 20.02
N ASP A 474 23.35 3.43 19.70
CA ASP A 474 24.24 2.73 20.63
C ASP A 474 25.69 2.79 20.12
N TRP A 475 26.61 2.95 21.07
CA TRP A 475 28.07 3.01 20.86
C TRP A 475 28.75 2.13 21.93
N GLU A 476 29.53 1.16 21.49
CA GLU A 476 30.14 0.11 22.34
C GLU A 476 31.69 0.17 22.35
N TYR A 477 32.27 1.12 21.61
CA TYR A 477 33.70 1.44 21.53
C TYR A 477 34.64 0.24 21.41
N THR A 478 34.19 -0.84 20.76
CA THR A 478 34.86 -2.15 20.78
C THR A 478 36.27 -2.13 20.17
N SER A 479 36.49 -1.24 19.19
CA SER A 479 37.69 -1.21 18.36
C SER A 479 38.04 0.17 17.76
N THR A 480 37.17 1.18 17.93
CA THR A 480 37.35 2.55 17.40
C THR A 480 36.68 3.57 18.32
N THR A 481 36.84 4.87 18.06
CA THR A 481 36.03 5.91 18.73
C THR A 481 34.56 5.93 18.30
N GLU A 482 34.19 5.11 17.31
CA GLU A 482 32.85 5.04 16.72
C GLU A 482 32.32 6.44 16.35
N ASP A 483 33.21 7.21 15.71
CA ASP A 483 33.01 8.55 15.18
C ASP A 483 32.81 9.66 16.23
N TRP A 484 33.07 9.37 17.51
CA TRP A 484 33.19 10.41 18.53
C TRP A 484 34.52 11.17 18.41
N THR A 485 34.49 12.47 18.72
CA THR A 485 35.62 13.41 18.64
C THR A 485 35.66 14.34 19.85
N GLY A 486 36.87 14.73 20.29
CA GLY A 486 37.06 15.77 21.31
C GLY A 486 37.15 17.15 20.66
N LEU A 487 36.44 18.15 21.21
CA LEU A 487 36.28 19.48 20.61
C LEU A 487 36.97 20.60 21.42
N SER A 488 36.76 20.63 22.73
CA SER A 488 37.26 21.70 23.62
C SER A 488 37.60 21.13 24.99
N ASP A 489 38.58 21.72 25.66
CA ASP A 489 39.11 21.34 26.99
C ASP A 489 39.46 19.85 27.23
N VAL A 490 39.50 19.03 26.17
CA VAL A 490 39.96 17.63 26.21
C VAL A 490 41.24 17.47 25.39
N SER A 491 42.25 16.87 26.00
CA SER A 491 43.51 16.49 25.36
C SER A 491 43.69 14.96 25.31
N GLY A 492 44.35 14.47 24.27
CA GLY A 492 44.60 13.03 24.09
C GLY A 492 43.34 12.17 23.91
N PHE A 493 42.23 12.77 23.47
CA PHE A 493 40.97 12.05 23.27
C PHE A 493 41.12 10.94 22.21
N GLY A 494 40.68 9.72 22.54
CA GLY A 494 40.68 8.62 21.60
C GLY A 494 40.25 7.29 22.20
N TRP A 495 40.17 6.28 21.33
CA TRP A 495 39.92 4.89 21.70
C TRP A 495 41.11 4.30 22.47
N GLN A 496 40.81 3.51 23.49
CA GLN A 496 41.77 2.86 24.36
C GLN A 496 41.62 1.33 24.25
N SER A 497 42.74 0.60 24.37
CA SER A 497 42.80 -0.86 24.15
C SER A 497 42.01 -1.73 25.13
N GLY A 498 41.24 -1.13 26.05
CA GLY A 498 40.26 -1.81 26.89
C GLY A 498 38.83 -1.76 26.36
N GLY A 499 38.59 -1.25 25.15
CA GLY A 499 37.24 -1.18 24.55
C GLY A 499 36.43 0.05 24.97
N TYR A 500 37.08 1.20 25.19
CA TYR A 500 36.43 2.42 25.66
C TYR A 500 37.06 3.67 25.02
N ILE A 501 36.32 4.79 25.00
CA ILE A 501 36.89 6.12 24.67
C ILE A 501 37.24 6.88 25.94
N GLY A 502 38.19 7.80 25.87
CA GLY A 502 38.54 8.67 27.00
C GLY A 502 39.50 9.78 26.64
N GLY A 503 39.72 10.70 27.59
CA GLY A 503 40.62 11.84 27.42
C GLY A 503 41.00 12.52 28.74
N THR A 504 42.00 13.39 28.68
CA THR A 504 42.48 14.20 29.82
C THR A 504 41.87 15.59 29.76
N VAL A 505 41.18 16.01 30.83
CA VAL A 505 40.60 17.35 30.98
C VAL A 505 41.72 18.37 31.20
N VAL A 506 41.68 19.47 30.45
CA VAL A 506 42.67 20.57 30.48
C VAL A 506 42.06 21.97 30.63
N GLY A 507 40.74 22.04 30.81
CA GLY A 507 39.98 23.26 31.08
C GLY A 507 38.60 22.90 31.63
N ALA A 508 37.84 23.89 32.13
CA ALA A 508 36.65 23.66 32.96
C ALA A 508 35.40 23.19 32.19
N THR A 509 35.47 23.09 30.86
CA THR A 509 34.34 22.75 29.98
C THR A 509 34.74 21.71 28.92
N PRO A 510 35.11 20.47 29.32
CA PRO A 510 35.41 19.41 28.36
C PRO A 510 34.20 19.11 27.47
N VAL A 511 34.40 19.07 26.15
CA VAL A 511 33.34 18.79 25.17
C VAL A 511 33.77 17.67 24.22
N ILE A 512 32.90 16.67 24.07
CA ILE A 512 33.00 15.66 23.00
C ILE A 512 31.72 15.64 22.14
N LEU A 513 31.88 15.37 20.84
CA LEU A 513 30.80 15.29 19.85
C LEU A 513 30.70 13.90 19.23
N SER A 514 29.48 13.43 18.97
CA SER A 514 29.23 12.30 18.09
C SER A 514 29.42 12.69 16.61
N ALA A 515 29.37 11.71 15.70
CA ALA A 515 29.04 11.98 14.31
C ALA A 515 27.71 12.78 14.19
N ALA A 516 27.60 13.60 13.14
CA ALA A 516 26.35 14.23 12.74
C ALA A 516 25.56 13.33 11.78
N ASN A 517 24.25 13.56 11.68
CA ASN A 517 23.25 12.74 10.97
C ASN A 517 23.00 11.35 11.60
N LEU A 518 22.96 11.26 12.94
CA LEU A 518 22.79 9.99 13.69
C LEU A 518 21.53 9.18 13.33
N GLY A 519 20.44 9.85 12.94
CA GLY A 519 19.30 9.16 12.34
C GLY A 519 18.34 8.48 13.31
N VAL A 520 18.45 8.73 14.62
CA VAL A 520 17.63 8.06 15.64
C VAL A 520 16.29 8.76 15.79
N ASP A 521 15.16 8.07 15.57
CA ASP A 521 13.84 8.60 15.94
C ASP A 521 13.76 8.76 17.47
N ILE A 522 13.83 10.00 17.94
CA ILE A 522 13.73 10.33 19.37
C ILE A 522 12.30 10.67 19.79
N SER A 523 11.31 10.46 18.91
CA SER A 523 9.89 10.59 19.25
C SER A 523 9.48 9.55 20.31
N ASN A 524 9.99 8.31 20.19
CA ASN A 524 9.76 7.22 21.15
C ASN A 524 11.00 6.88 22.01
N ASN A 525 12.21 7.14 21.49
CA ASN A 525 13.45 6.94 22.25
C ASN A 525 13.70 8.13 23.18
N LYS A 526 13.51 7.93 24.49
CA LYS A 526 13.51 8.99 25.52
C LYS A 526 14.59 8.83 26.58
N ILE A 527 15.24 7.68 26.68
CA ILE A 527 16.26 7.41 27.70
C ILE A 527 17.63 7.33 27.02
N ILE A 528 18.62 8.05 27.55
CA ILE A 528 20.03 7.87 27.20
C ILE A 528 20.71 7.19 28.39
N LYS A 529 21.56 6.19 28.16
CA LYS A 529 22.42 5.60 29.20
C LYS A 529 23.88 5.84 28.83
N VAL A 530 24.67 6.30 29.80
CA VAL A 530 26.10 6.61 29.63
C VAL A 530 26.88 5.89 30.73
N LYS A 531 27.81 4.98 30.37
CA LYS A 531 28.65 4.29 31.34
C LYS A 531 30.02 4.95 31.44
N LEU A 532 30.17 5.79 32.46
CA LEU A 532 31.25 6.77 32.62
C LEU A 532 32.08 6.49 33.88
N LYS A 533 33.39 6.60 33.72
CA LYS A 533 34.37 6.75 34.79
C LYS A 533 34.90 8.18 34.77
N ASN A 534 34.63 8.92 35.85
CA ASN A 534 35.05 10.29 36.08
C ASN A 534 36.19 10.29 37.10
N SER A 535 37.39 10.70 36.67
CA SER A 535 38.59 10.89 37.50
C SER A 535 38.95 12.37 37.61
N THR A 536 37.93 13.22 37.75
CA THR A 536 38.03 14.68 37.97
C THR A 536 37.37 15.07 39.31
N THR A 537 37.35 16.37 39.64
CA THR A 537 36.55 16.92 40.75
C THR A 537 35.14 17.35 40.36
N GLY A 538 34.75 17.24 39.08
CA GLY A 538 33.44 17.64 38.58
C GLY A 538 32.33 16.70 39.04
N THR A 539 31.16 17.27 39.36
CA THR A 539 29.99 16.54 39.91
C THR A 539 28.74 16.61 39.02
N LEU A 540 28.84 17.24 37.85
CA LEU A 540 27.74 17.40 36.91
C LEU A 540 28.20 17.04 35.49
N GLY A 541 27.52 16.10 34.84
CA GLY A 541 27.64 15.85 33.41
C GLY A 541 26.47 16.50 32.66
N ARG A 542 26.67 16.84 31.38
CA ARG A 542 25.65 17.48 30.55
C ARG A 542 25.59 16.88 29.15
N ILE A 543 24.39 16.52 28.70
CA ILE A 543 24.16 16.08 27.33
C ILE A 543 23.29 17.09 26.58
N TYR A 544 23.78 17.62 25.47
CA TYR A 544 23.03 18.44 24.52
C TYR A 544 22.69 17.61 23.27
N PHE A 545 21.70 18.08 22.50
CA PHE A 545 21.33 17.47 21.22
C PHE A 545 20.85 18.49 20.18
N VAL A 546 20.89 18.08 18.91
CA VAL A 546 20.25 18.76 17.79
C VAL A 546 19.50 17.75 16.92
N THR A 547 18.47 18.21 16.20
CA THR A 547 17.57 17.36 15.40
C THR A 547 17.61 17.72 13.92
N ASP A 548 16.95 16.91 13.10
CA ASP A 548 16.61 17.20 11.70
C ASP A 548 15.73 18.45 11.55
N VAL A 549 14.76 18.63 12.44
CA VAL A 549 13.84 19.78 12.47
C VAL A 549 14.51 21.07 12.99
N ASP A 550 15.46 20.97 13.92
CA ASP A 550 16.19 22.12 14.45
C ASP A 550 17.64 21.77 14.83
N GLY A 551 18.57 22.28 14.01
CA GLY A 551 20.02 22.14 14.14
C GLY A 551 20.68 23.04 15.20
N THR A 552 19.92 23.83 15.97
CA THR A 552 20.46 24.85 16.88
C THR A 552 20.85 24.28 18.25
N TRP A 553 22.14 24.35 18.60
CA TRP A 553 22.61 24.13 19.97
C TRP A 553 22.18 25.30 20.87
N ASN A 554 21.40 25.04 21.92
CA ASN A 554 20.96 26.04 22.90
C ASN A 554 20.63 25.43 24.27
N ASP A 555 20.48 26.28 25.29
CA ASP A 555 20.27 25.84 26.67
C ASP A 555 18.87 25.26 26.96
N ALA A 556 17.91 25.32 26.04
CA ALA A 556 16.67 24.55 26.17
C ALA A 556 16.85 23.07 25.72
N LYS A 557 17.92 22.77 24.98
CA LYS A 557 18.21 21.46 24.37
C LYS A 557 19.33 20.70 25.08
N HIS A 558 19.27 20.66 26.41
CA HIS A 558 20.17 19.83 27.21
C HIS A 558 19.48 19.14 28.40
N LYS A 559 20.17 18.15 28.95
CA LYS A 559 19.85 17.55 30.24
C LYS A 559 21.13 17.44 31.08
N ASP A 560 21.06 17.99 32.29
CA ASP A 560 22.08 17.80 33.32
C ASP A 560 21.82 16.50 34.07
N PHE A 561 22.90 15.81 34.44
CA PHE A 561 22.88 14.58 35.23
C PHE A 561 24.01 14.57 36.27
N GLU A 562 23.73 14.14 37.49
CA GLU A 562 24.71 14.12 38.57
C GLU A 562 25.73 12.99 38.37
N ILE A 563 27.02 13.35 38.39
CA ILE A 563 28.14 12.42 38.30
C ILE A 563 28.95 12.43 39.61
N VAL A 564 29.62 11.32 39.88
CA VAL A 564 30.52 11.19 41.04
C VAL A 564 31.92 10.84 40.56
N ALA A 565 32.94 11.28 41.29
CA ALA A 565 34.31 10.81 41.07
C ALA A 565 34.40 9.32 41.45
N ASN A 566 34.89 8.47 40.55
CA ASN A 566 34.85 7.02 40.69
C ASN A 566 36.10 6.31 40.16
N SER A 567 36.58 5.31 40.91
CA SER A 567 37.67 4.41 40.52
C SER A 567 37.29 3.44 39.41
N ASP A 568 36.01 3.13 39.29
CA ASP A 568 35.42 2.08 38.45
C ASP A 568 34.21 2.64 37.71
N TYR A 569 33.88 2.09 36.54
CA TYR A 569 32.79 2.58 35.70
C TYR A 569 31.43 2.58 36.42
N LYS A 570 30.64 3.65 36.22
CA LYS A 570 29.27 3.76 36.70
C LYS A 570 28.34 4.10 35.53
N GLU A 571 27.18 3.44 35.46
CA GLU A 571 26.13 3.83 34.52
C GLU A 571 25.32 5.02 35.06
N TYR A 572 24.97 5.93 34.16
CA TYR A 572 24.10 7.07 34.39
C TYR A 572 22.92 7.01 33.41
N THR A 573 21.71 6.88 33.94
CA THR A 573 20.45 6.89 33.18
C THR A 573 19.93 8.33 33.10
N ILE A 574 19.70 8.83 31.89
CA ILE A 574 19.31 10.22 31.60
C ILE A 574 17.95 10.21 30.92
N ASP A 575 16.93 10.73 31.60
CA ASP A 575 15.58 10.89 31.01
C ASP A 575 15.46 12.21 30.23
N MET A 576 15.23 12.07 28.92
CA MET A 576 15.00 13.16 27.97
C MET A 576 13.50 13.42 27.71
N SER A 577 12.59 12.65 28.30
CA SER A 577 11.13 12.75 28.08
C SER A 577 10.56 14.16 28.31
N THR A 578 11.14 14.89 29.26
CA THR A 578 10.72 16.25 29.64
C THR A 578 11.53 17.36 28.96
N VAL A 579 12.47 17.04 28.05
CA VAL A 579 13.42 18.02 27.51
C VAL A 579 12.83 18.74 26.29
N PRO A 580 12.75 20.08 26.28
CA PRO A 580 12.17 20.84 25.17
C PRO A 580 12.82 20.51 23.81
N GLY A 581 12.00 20.12 22.84
CA GLY A 581 12.45 19.80 21.48
C GLY A 581 13.00 18.38 21.29
N TRP A 582 13.00 17.51 22.30
CA TRP A 582 13.40 16.09 22.16
C TRP A 582 12.32 15.28 21.43
N THR A 583 12.24 15.46 20.10
CA THR A 583 11.26 14.88 19.18
C THR A 583 11.79 14.92 17.74
N GLY A 584 11.23 14.12 16.83
CA GLY A 584 11.74 14.00 15.45
C GLY A 584 13.00 13.12 15.38
N THR A 585 13.89 13.39 14.42
CA THR A 585 15.11 12.59 14.21
C THR A 585 16.31 13.28 14.84
N LEU A 586 17.05 12.57 15.69
CA LEU A 586 18.31 13.02 16.27
C LEU A 586 19.37 13.18 15.17
N ASN A 587 19.92 14.38 15.06
CA ASN A 587 21.00 14.70 14.13
C ASN A 587 22.37 14.49 14.79
N GLN A 588 22.60 15.03 16.00
CA GLN A 588 23.90 14.91 16.67
C GLN A 588 23.76 15.01 18.20
N LEU A 589 24.64 14.32 18.93
CA LEU A 589 24.85 14.50 20.36
C LEU A 589 26.13 15.28 20.65
N ARG A 590 26.08 16.06 21.73
CA ARG A 590 27.24 16.62 22.41
C ARG A 590 27.18 16.15 23.86
N LEU A 591 28.28 15.59 24.36
CA LEU A 591 28.44 15.24 25.76
C LEU A 591 29.56 16.09 26.36
N ASP A 592 29.23 16.79 27.44
CA ASP A 592 30.21 17.37 28.34
C ASP A 592 30.33 16.39 29.51
N PRO A 593 31.40 15.56 29.56
CA PRO A 593 31.47 14.41 30.48
C PRO A 593 31.67 14.81 31.94
N GLU A 594 32.07 16.06 32.19
CA GLU A 594 31.97 16.75 33.48
C GLU A 594 31.89 18.27 33.26
N GLN A 595 31.66 19.03 34.32
CA GLN A 595 31.60 20.48 34.34
C GLN A 595 32.32 21.02 35.58
N GLY A 596 33.30 21.91 35.35
CA GLY A 596 33.94 22.72 36.38
C GLY A 596 35.29 22.23 36.91
N ALA A 597 35.78 21.03 36.57
CA ALA A 597 37.12 20.62 36.95
C ALA A 597 38.19 21.23 36.02
N ALA A 598 39.23 21.83 36.58
CA ALA A 598 40.34 22.36 35.78
C ALA A 598 41.33 21.28 35.29
N SER A 599 41.21 20.05 35.80
CA SER A 599 42.06 18.90 35.40
C SER A 599 41.50 17.56 35.89
N GLY A 600 41.98 16.49 35.26
CA GLY A 600 41.65 15.09 35.56
C GLY A 600 41.48 14.29 34.27
N SER A 601 40.78 13.17 34.31
CA SER A 601 40.43 12.41 33.11
C SER A 601 39.05 11.77 33.18
N PHE A 602 38.51 11.40 32.03
CA PHE A 602 37.28 10.63 31.91
C PHE A 602 37.44 9.48 30.91
N SER A 603 36.66 8.42 31.13
CA SER A 603 36.52 7.29 30.21
C SER A 603 35.05 6.87 30.08
N ILE A 604 34.61 6.48 28.88
CA ILE A 604 33.23 6.08 28.60
C ILE A 604 33.26 4.71 27.90
N ASP A 605 32.59 3.74 28.54
CA ASP A 605 32.50 2.32 28.16
C ASP A 605 31.40 2.09 27.11
N TYR A 606 30.25 2.76 27.26
CA TYR A 606 29.22 2.87 26.22
C TYR A 606 28.36 4.12 26.37
N ILE A 607 27.70 4.50 25.27
CA ILE A 607 26.54 5.40 25.24
C ILE A 607 25.43 4.65 24.50
N ARG A 608 24.18 4.71 24.98
CA ARG A 608 23.04 3.98 24.40
C ARG A 608 21.75 4.79 24.43
N ILE A 609 20.86 4.59 23.47
CA ILE A 609 19.59 5.33 23.32
C ILE A 609 18.41 4.35 23.25
N TYR A 610 17.53 4.42 24.26
CA TYR A 610 16.44 3.48 24.47
C TYR A 610 15.05 4.10 24.33
N ALA A 611 14.12 3.29 23.84
CA ALA A 611 12.68 3.52 23.93
C ALA A 611 12.24 3.62 25.40
N ALA A 612 11.23 4.42 25.67
CA ALA A 612 10.58 4.43 26.96
C ALA A 612 9.99 3.03 27.25
N GLY A 613 10.69 2.23 28.06
CA GLY A 613 10.29 0.87 28.44
C GLY A 613 11.04 -0.31 27.78
N THR A 614 12.15 -0.12 27.06
CA THR A 614 12.98 -1.27 26.57
C THR A 614 14.00 -1.79 27.58
N VAL A 615 14.24 -1.13 28.71
CA VAL A 615 15.04 -1.73 29.80
C VAL A 615 14.21 -2.84 30.48
N GLY A 616 14.84 -3.98 30.80
CA GLY A 616 14.19 -5.12 31.45
C GLY A 616 14.05 -6.38 30.60
N ASP A 617 14.67 -6.44 29.41
CA ASP A 617 14.91 -7.70 28.68
C ASP A 617 16.39 -8.08 28.79
N TRP A 618 16.69 -9.14 29.54
CA TRP A 618 18.02 -9.70 29.79
C TRP A 618 18.11 -11.07 29.13
N GLN A 619 19.09 -11.26 28.25
CA GLN A 619 19.25 -12.45 27.40
C GLN A 619 20.62 -13.13 27.54
N TYR A 620 21.49 -12.61 28.43
CA TYR A 620 22.76 -13.18 28.87
C TYR A 620 23.67 -13.71 27.75
N THR A 621 23.70 -13.00 26.62
CA THR A 621 24.33 -13.51 25.39
C THR A 621 25.85 -13.58 25.49
N SER A 622 26.47 -12.59 26.17
CA SER A 622 27.93 -12.45 26.30
C SER A 622 28.41 -11.98 27.67
N THR A 623 27.51 -11.55 28.56
CA THR A 623 27.85 -11.02 29.90
C THR A 623 26.77 -11.39 30.93
N THR A 624 26.95 -11.00 32.20
CA THR A 624 25.89 -11.08 33.22
C THR A 624 24.82 -10.00 33.09
N GLU A 625 24.98 -9.06 32.14
CA GLU A 625 24.05 -7.94 31.89
C GLU A 625 23.71 -7.19 33.19
N ASP A 626 24.77 -6.93 33.96
CA ASP A 626 24.82 -6.26 35.27
C ASP A 626 23.95 -6.91 36.38
N TRP A 627 23.60 -8.19 36.25
CA TRP A 627 23.14 -9.00 37.39
C TRP A 627 24.31 -9.43 38.28
N THR A 628 24.05 -9.48 39.60
CA THR A 628 25.04 -9.82 40.64
C THR A 628 24.46 -10.77 41.68
N GLY A 629 25.29 -11.68 42.19
CA GLY A 629 24.91 -12.67 43.22
C GLY A 629 25.21 -12.21 44.64
N PHE A 630 24.32 -12.54 45.57
CA PHE A 630 24.34 -12.17 46.98
C PHE A 630 23.89 -13.33 47.87
N SER A 631 24.10 -13.19 49.18
CA SER A 631 23.66 -14.19 50.18
C SER A 631 24.23 -15.58 49.87
N ASP A 632 23.40 -16.62 49.84
CA ASP A 632 23.82 -18.02 49.65
C ASP A 632 24.10 -18.41 48.18
N VAL A 633 24.69 -17.49 47.39
CA VAL A 633 25.11 -17.76 46.00
C VAL A 633 26.63 -17.67 45.87
N SER A 634 27.25 -18.76 45.46
CA SER A 634 28.68 -18.83 45.12
C SER A 634 28.90 -19.06 43.62
N GLY A 635 29.99 -18.48 43.09
CA GLY A 635 30.37 -18.65 41.70
C GLY A 635 29.37 -18.09 40.67
N PHE A 636 28.58 -17.08 41.03
CA PHE A 636 27.63 -16.46 40.10
C PHE A 636 28.36 -15.79 38.93
N GLY A 637 27.97 -16.13 37.70
CA GLY A 637 28.54 -15.50 36.51
C GLY A 637 27.96 -16.03 35.19
N TRP A 638 28.30 -15.31 34.11
CA TRP A 638 27.99 -15.71 32.74
C TRP A 638 28.76 -16.96 32.33
N GLN A 639 28.10 -17.82 31.55
CA GLN A 639 28.62 -19.07 31.03
C GLN A 639 28.56 -19.05 29.49
N SER A 640 29.56 -19.66 28.85
CA SER A 640 29.73 -19.64 27.38
C SER A 640 28.64 -20.32 26.55
N GLY A 641 27.59 -20.84 27.20
CA GLY A 641 26.36 -21.30 26.55
C GLY A 641 25.26 -20.23 26.43
N GLY A 642 25.54 -18.96 26.77
CA GLY A 642 24.56 -17.87 26.69
C GLY A 642 23.56 -17.86 27.86
N TYR A 643 24.07 -17.95 29.09
CA TYR A 643 23.25 -17.94 30.31
C TYR A 643 24.06 -17.47 31.52
N VAL A 644 23.38 -17.04 32.60
CA VAL A 644 23.99 -16.84 33.93
C VAL A 644 23.62 -17.98 34.87
N GLY A 645 24.47 -18.27 35.86
CA GLY A 645 24.15 -19.28 36.85
C GLY A 645 25.07 -19.21 38.07
N GLY A 646 24.69 -19.91 39.14
CA GLY A 646 25.42 -19.96 40.40
C GLY A 646 25.12 -21.23 41.21
N THR A 647 25.96 -21.48 42.22
CA THR A 647 25.84 -22.61 43.14
C THR A 647 25.25 -22.13 44.46
N VAL A 648 24.17 -22.78 44.91
CA VAL A 648 23.49 -22.50 46.17
C VAL A 648 24.28 -23.07 47.33
N THR A 649 24.51 -22.27 48.38
CA THR A 649 25.32 -22.64 49.57
C THR A 649 24.54 -22.63 50.88
N GLY A 650 23.23 -22.39 50.83
CA GLY A 650 22.35 -22.17 51.96
C GLY A 650 20.95 -21.75 51.50
N ALA A 651 20.01 -21.65 52.44
CA ALA A 651 18.58 -21.63 52.17
C ALA A 651 17.99 -20.31 51.60
N SER A 652 18.82 -19.29 51.36
CA SER A 652 18.38 -18.00 50.80
C SER A 652 19.39 -17.48 49.76
N PRO A 653 19.48 -18.12 48.57
CA PRO A 653 20.22 -17.59 47.44
C PRO A 653 19.51 -16.35 46.89
N VAL A 654 20.27 -15.31 46.56
CA VAL A 654 19.75 -14.04 46.04
C VAL A 654 20.57 -13.59 44.83
N ILE A 655 19.91 -13.11 43.78
CA ILE A 655 20.54 -12.30 42.73
C ILE A 655 19.77 -10.98 42.55
N MET A 656 20.48 -9.91 42.16
CA MET A 656 19.86 -8.60 41.89
C MET A 656 20.30 -8.05 40.54
N SER A 657 19.43 -7.28 39.90
CA SER A 657 19.78 -6.47 38.74
C SER A 657 20.61 -5.25 39.14
N ALA A 658 21.15 -4.51 38.17
CA ALA A 658 21.48 -3.11 38.35
C ALA A 658 20.29 -2.30 38.92
N ALA A 659 20.58 -1.25 39.68
CA ALA A 659 19.60 -0.25 40.11
C ALA A 659 19.38 0.82 39.04
N TYR A 660 18.35 1.66 39.21
CA TYR A 660 17.94 2.70 38.25
C TYR A 660 17.61 2.17 36.84
N LEU A 661 16.90 1.03 36.78
CA LEU A 661 16.47 0.39 35.53
C LEU A 661 15.61 1.31 34.63
N GLY A 662 14.73 2.13 35.22
CA GLY A 662 13.93 3.08 34.43
C GLY A 662 12.78 2.47 33.63
N VAL A 663 12.26 1.29 34.04
CA VAL A 663 11.19 0.60 33.30
C VAL A 663 9.81 1.14 33.69
N ASP A 664 9.00 1.61 32.73
CA ASP A 664 7.57 1.85 33.00
C ASP A 664 6.88 0.52 33.35
N ILE A 665 6.47 0.34 34.61
CA ILE A 665 5.70 -0.83 35.05
C ILE A 665 4.21 -0.54 35.23
N ASN A 666 3.72 0.61 34.73
CA ASN A 666 2.27 0.86 34.65
C ASN A 666 1.60 -0.12 33.67
N ASN A 667 2.20 -0.33 32.49
CA ASN A 667 1.69 -1.25 31.46
C ASN A 667 2.40 -2.61 31.46
N ASN A 668 3.66 -2.64 31.89
CA ASN A 668 4.47 -3.87 31.95
C ASN A 668 4.20 -4.63 33.26
N LYS A 669 3.35 -5.66 33.20
CA LYS A 669 2.86 -6.44 34.37
C LYS A 669 3.26 -7.91 34.39
N LEU A 670 3.94 -8.42 33.37
CA LEU A 670 4.46 -9.80 33.36
C LEU A 670 5.98 -9.81 33.49
N ILE A 671 6.52 -10.75 34.25
CA ILE A 671 7.94 -11.13 34.17
C ILE A 671 8.00 -12.56 33.64
N LYS A 672 8.72 -12.77 32.54
CA LYS A 672 9.13 -14.10 32.08
C LYS A 672 10.53 -14.42 32.59
N LEU A 673 10.73 -15.64 33.05
CA LEU A 673 11.97 -16.16 33.59
C LEU A 673 12.21 -17.55 33.03
N LYS A 674 13.31 -17.77 32.30
CA LYS A 674 13.66 -19.09 31.78
C LYS A 674 14.77 -19.72 32.63
N LEU A 675 14.36 -20.54 33.59
CA LEU A 675 15.15 -21.04 34.71
C LEU A 675 15.33 -22.57 34.63
N LYS A 676 16.55 -23.02 34.89
CA LYS A 676 16.92 -24.39 35.23
C LYS A 676 17.30 -24.44 36.71
N ASN A 677 16.48 -25.11 37.51
CA ASN A 677 16.68 -25.34 38.93
C ASN A 677 17.21 -26.76 39.16
N SER A 678 18.43 -26.87 39.70
CA SER A 678 19.09 -28.12 40.09
C SER A 678 19.27 -28.19 41.62
N THR A 679 18.26 -27.72 42.36
CA THR A 679 18.16 -27.81 43.82
C THR A 679 16.93 -28.62 44.23
N THR A 680 16.68 -28.79 45.53
CA THR A 680 15.43 -29.35 46.06
C THR A 680 14.34 -28.31 46.32
N GLY A 681 14.60 -27.02 46.07
CA GLY A 681 13.64 -25.94 46.30
C GLY A 681 12.48 -25.94 45.30
N THR A 682 11.27 -25.68 45.79
CA THR A 682 10.01 -25.70 45.00
C THR A 682 9.33 -24.33 44.87
N LEU A 683 9.92 -23.28 45.44
CA LEU A 683 9.39 -21.91 45.40
C LEU A 683 10.50 -20.94 44.99
N GLY A 684 10.24 -20.07 44.02
CA GLY A 684 11.05 -18.90 43.71
C GLY A 684 10.33 -17.62 44.12
N ARG A 685 11.07 -16.51 44.30
CA ARG A 685 10.50 -15.22 44.71
C ARG A 685 11.14 -14.06 43.95
N ILE A 686 10.33 -13.17 43.38
CA ILE A 686 10.79 -11.87 42.86
C ILE A 686 10.36 -10.76 43.81
N TYR A 687 11.30 -9.91 44.22
CA TYR A 687 11.03 -8.62 44.85
C TYR A 687 11.32 -7.47 43.87
N PHE A 688 10.78 -6.28 44.15
CA PHE A 688 11.10 -5.07 43.38
C PHE A 688 11.09 -3.80 44.24
N VAL A 689 11.69 -2.73 43.70
CA VAL A 689 11.59 -1.35 44.20
C VAL A 689 11.42 -0.37 43.04
N THR A 690 10.79 0.78 43.30
CA THR A 690 10.46 1.81 42.29
C THR A 690 11.15 3.13 42.62
N ASP A 691 11.29 4.01 41.63
CA ASP A 691 11.93 5.33 41.84
C ASP A 691 11.15 6.20 42.85
N ALA A 692 9.85 5.95 43.02
CA ALA A 692 8.99 6.60 44.00
C ALA A 692 9.09 5.97 45.41
N ASP A 693 9.54 4.72 45.53
CA ASP A 693 9.70 4.03 46.82
C ASP A 693 10.74 2.90 46.72
N GLY A 694 11.97 3.23 47.15
CA GLY A 694 13.12 2.35 47.25
C GLY A 694 13.08 1.30 48.37
N THR A 695 11.97 1.19 49.12
CA THR A 695 11.89 0.29 50.29
C THR A 695 11.61 -1.15 49.87
N TRP A 696 12.57 -2.06 50.09
CA TRP A 696 12.34 -3.52 50.03
C TRP A 696 11.46 -3.96 51.21
N ASN A 697 10.33 -4.60 50.94
CA ASN A 697 9.42 -5.10 51.97
C ASN A 697 8.52 -6.23 51.45
N ASP A 698 7.84 -6.93 52.36
CA ASP A 698 7.02 -8.11 52.05
C ASP A 698 5.73 -7.81 51.27
N ALA A 699 5.33 -6.55 51.09
CA ALA A 699 4.24 -6.21 50.17
C ALA A 699 4.71 -6.10 48.70
N LYS A 700 6.01 -5.91 48.46
CA LYS A 700 6.62 -5.76 47.13
C LYS A 700 7.30 -7.03 46.63
N HIS A 701 6.61 -8.18 46.72
CA HIS A 701 7.13 -9.42 46.16
C HIS A 701 6.04 -10.29 45.53
N LYS A 702 6.49 -11.25 44.72
CA LYS A 702 5.65 -12.30 44.14
C LYS A 702 6.36 -13.65 44.25
N ASP A 703 5.70 -14.57 44.93
CA ASP A 703 6.09 -15.98 44.95
C ASP A 703 5.55 -16.70 43.70
N PHE A 704 6.35 -17.64 43.19
CA PHE A 704 6.01 -18.47 42.04
C PHE A 704 6.56 -19.88 42.22
N GLU A 705 5.79 -20.89 41.82
CA GLU A 705 6.19 -22.30 41.94
C GLU A 705 7.28 -22.66 40.93
N ILE A 706 8.33 -23.34 41.40
CA ILE A 706 9.41 -23.89 40.59
C ILE A 706 9.50 -25.39 40.79
N VAL A 707 10.05 -26.08 39.78
CA VAL A 707 10.32 -27.53 39.84
C VAL A 707 11.80 -27.77 39.60
N ALA A 708 12.36 -28.83 40.17
CA ALA A 708 13.69 -29.30 39.78
C ALA A 708 13.64 -29.83 38.34
N ASN A 709 14.56 -29.40 37.47
CA ASN A 709 14.52 -29.69 36.04
C ASN A 709 15.91 -29.89 35.40
N SER A 710 16.02 -30.91 34.54
CA SER A 710 17.22 -31.20 33.73
C SER A 710 17.45 -30.17 32.63
N ASP A 711 16.38 -29.56 32.13
CA ASP A 711 16.35 -28.68 30.96
C ASP A 711 15.58 -27.40 31.31
N TYR A 712 15.92 -26.29 30.65
CA TYR A 712 15.32 -24.98 30.95
C TYR A 712 13.79 -24.96 30.86
N LYS A 713 13.14 -24.44 31.91
CA LYS A 713 11.69 -24.21 31.94
C LYS A 713 11.40 -22.71 31.96
N GLU A 714 10.42 -22.30 31.17
CA GLU A 714 9.89 -20.93 31.20
C GLU A 714 8.81 -20.79 32.27
N TYR A 715 8.93 -19.75 33.08
CA TYR A 715 7.99 -19.33 34.11
C TYR A 715 7.44 -17.95 33.73
N THR A 716 6.13 -17.76 33.82
CA THR A 716 5.49 -16.45 33.63
C THR A 716 4.87 -16.01 34.96
N ILE A 717 5.32 -14.87 35.46
CA ILE A 717 5.02 -14.35 36.79
C ILE A 717 4.17 -13.09 36.61
N ASP A 718 2.92 -13.14 37.07
CA ASP A 718 1.99 -12.02 36.96
C ASP A 718 2.11 -11.08 38.17
N MET A 719 2.57 -9.87 37.89
CA MET A 719 2.77 -8.79 38.84
C MET A 719 1.55 -7.85 38.92
N SER A 720 0.50 -8.04 38.10
CA SER A 720 -0.63 -7.09 38.02
C SER A 720 -1.43 -6.95 39.32
N THR A 721 -1.32 -7.90 40.25
CA THR A 721 -1.98 -7.87 41.56
C THR A 721 -1.02 -7.54 42.72
N VAL A 722 0.24 -7.21 42.44
CA VAL A 722 1.25 -7.01 43.49
C VAL A 722 1.23 -5.56 43.99
N PRO A 723 1.05 -5.32 45.31
CA PRO A 723 1.01 -3.97 45.87
C PRO A 723 2.22 -3.12 45.49
N GLY A 724 1.96 -1.95 44.89
CA GLY A 724 3.01 -0.99 44.50
C GLY A 724 3.68 -1.24 43.14
N TRP A 725 3.30 -2.28 42.37
CA TRP A 725 3.83 -2.51 41.02
C TRP A 725 3.23 -1.51 40.02
N THR A 726 3.72 -0.28 40.06
CA THR A 726 3.26 0.90 39.30
C THR A 726 4.35 1.97 39.24
N GLY A 727 4.25 2.91 38.31
CA GLY A 727 5.29 3.93 38.10
C GLY A 727 6.53 3.37 37.41
N THR A 728 7.70 3.91 37.76
CA THR A 728 8.99 3.50 37.18
C THR A 728 9.73 2.55 38.11
N LEU A 729 10.14 1.40 37.58
CA LEU A 729 10.91 0.37 38.28
C LEU A 729 12.38 0.80 38.43
N ASN A 730 12.89 0.74 39.66
CA ASN A 730 14.27 1.05 39.98
C ASN A 730 15.15 -0.21 39.95
N GLN A 731 14.75 -1.31 40.58
CA GLN A 731 15.59 -2.52 40.70
C GLN A 731 14.73 -3.79 40.89
N LEU A 732 15.22 -4.93 40.38
CA LEU A 732 14.71 -6.26 40.70
C LEU A 732 15.67 -7.05 41.59
N ARG A 733 15.09 -7.89 42.44
CA ARG A 733 15.75 -8.98 43.16
C ARG A 733 15.02 -10.28 42.82
N LEU A 734 15.76 -11.31 42.46
CA LEU A 734 15.26 -12.67 42.27
C LEU A 734 15.95 -13.60 43.26
N ASP A 735 15.16 -14.28 44.07
CA ASP A 735 15.58 -15.45 44.83
C ASP A 735 15.22 -16.67 43.96
N PRO A 736 16.20 -17.31 43.29
CA PRO A 736 15.92 -18.31 42.24
C PRO A 736 15.37 -19.63 42.80
N GLU A 737 15.51 -19.86 44.11
CA GLU A 737 14.78 -20.85 44.89
C GLU A 737 14.67 -20.40 46.36
N GLN A 738 14.00 -21.18 47.19
CA GLN A 738 13.84 -20.98 48.63
C GLN A 738 13.93 -22.32 49.37
N GLY A 739 14.85 -22.41 50.33
CA GLY A 739 14.90 -23.49 51.31
C GLY A 739 15.84 -24.66 50.99
N ALA A 740 16.46 -24.75 49.81
CA ALA A 740 17.48 -25.77 49.56
C ALA A 740 18.80 -25.42 50.27
N ALA A 741 19.42 -26.39 50.93
CA ALA A 741 20.74 -26.19 51.54
C ALA A 741 21.90 -26.25 50.52
N SER A 742 21.65 -26.76 49.31
CA SER A 742 22.64 -26.89 48.24
C SER A 742 22.01 -27.19 46.88
N GLY A 743 22.81 -27.00 45.82
CA GLY A 743 22.48 -27.30 44.43
C GLY A 743 22.97 -26.18 43.51
N SER A 744 22.40 -26.05 42.32
CA SER A 744 22.70 -24.93 41.42
C SER A 744 21.49 -24.45 40.65
N PHE A 745 21.57 -23.24 40.11
CA PHE A 745 20.58 -22.68 39.20
C PHE A 745 21.25 -22.08 37.97
N SER A 746 20.50 -21.97 36.87
CA SER A 746 20.94 -21.30 35.65
C SER A 746 19.76 -20.62 34.97
N ILE A 747 19.97 -19.44 34.40
CA ILE A 747 18.95 -18.57 33.82
C ILE A 747 19.38 -18.16 32.42
N ASP A 748 18.55 -18.54 31.45
CA ASP A 748 18.72 -18.31 30.01
C ASP A 748 18.27 -16.90 29.63
N TYR A 749 17.13 -16.45 30.17
CA TYR A 749 16.69 -15.04 30.04
C TYR A 749 15.76 -14.62 31.20
N ILE A 750 15.70 -13.31 31.46
CA ILE A 750 14.68 -12.64 32.29
C ILE A 750 14.08 -11.51 31.45
N ARG A 751 12.75 -11.43 31.33
CA ARG A 751 12.10 -10.41 30.50
C ARG A 751 10.85 -9.83 31.16
N ILE A 752 10.90 -8.56 31.50
CA ILE A 752 9.72 -7.76 31.86
C ILE A 752 8.95 -7.46 30.57
N GLN A 753 7.63 -7.66 30.55
CA GLN A 753 6.78 -7.41 29.39
C GLN A 753 5.47 -6.75 29.78
N ALA A 754 4.88 -6.07 28.78
CA ALA A 754 3.45 -5.76 28.76
C ALA A 754 2.68 -7.04 29.09
N LYS A 755 1.63 -6.93 29.90
CA LYS A 755 0.60 -7.99 29.94
C LYS A 755 -0.22 -7.90 28.66
N LYS A 756 0.44 -8.30 27.57
CA LYS A 756 -0.07 -8.34 26.20
C LYS A 756 -1.31 -9.22 26.26
N ILE A 757 -2.47 -8.63 25.97
CA ILE A 757 -3.77 -9.30 26.11
C ILE A 757 -3.75 -10.57 25.26
N GLY A 758 -3.66 -11.71 25.96
CA GLY A 758 -2.94 -12.88 25.47
C GLY A 758 -3.86 -13.91 24.84
N ILE A 759 -4.20 -13.70 23.58
CA ILE A 759 -5.19 -14.48 22.80
C ILE A 759 -6.60 -14.22 23.31
N VAL A 760 -7.50 -13.82 22.39
CA VAL A 760 -8.94 -13.69 22.65
C VAL A 760 -9.51 -15.11 22.76
N LYS A 761 -9.56 -15.67 23.96
CA LYS A 761 -10.11 -17.02 24.16
C LYS A 761 -11.62 -16.98 24.39
N GLY A 762 -12.34 -16.78 23.28
CA GLY A 762 -13.80 -16.87 23.23
C GLY A 762 -14.31 -18.29 22.92
N ASP A 763 -13.49 -19.15 22.33
CA ASP A 763 -13.87 -20.50 21.92
C ASP A 763 -13.06 -21.57 22.65
N TRP A 764 -13.74 -22.66 23.02
CA TRP A 764 -13.17 -23.85 23.66
C TRP A 764 -13.72 -25.10 22.97
N GLU A 765 -12.83 -25.92 22.39
CA GLU A 765 -13.17 -27.20 21.77
C GLU A 765 -12.24 -28.27 22.33
N TYR A 766 -12.75 -29.13 23.21
CA TYR A 766 -11.94 -29.87 24.19
C TYR A 766 -11.21 -31.09 23.60
N THR A 767 -10.36 -30.87 22.59
CA THR A 767 -9.65 -31.89 21.82
C THR A 767 -8.74 -32.81 22.64
N SER A 768 -8.12 -32.29 23.70
CA SER A 768 -7.04 -33.00 24.42
C SER A 768 -6.83 -32.61 25.89
N THR A 769 -7.46 -31.54 26.38
CA THR A 769 -7.32 -31.06 27.78
C THR A 769 -8.63 -30.44 28.28
N THR A 770 -8.69 -30.07 29.57
CA THR A 770 -9.81 -29.24 30.10
C THR A 770 -9.76 -27.79 29.64
N GLU A 771 -8.70 -27.37 28.94
CA GLU A 771 -8.50 -26.00 28.47
C GLU A 771 -8.67 -24.94 29.56
N ASP A 772 -8.08 -25.25 30.72
CA ASP A 772 -8.06 -24.45 31.95
C ASP A 772 -9.45 -24.22 32.59
N TRP A 773 -10.46 -24.99 32.20
CA TRP A 773 -11.68 -25.11 32.99
C TRP A 773 -11.44 -25.95 34.25
N THR A 774 -12.10 -25.57 35.35
CA THR A 774 -12.01 -26.21 36.66
C THR A 774 -13.41 -26.42 37.27
N GLY A 775 -13.62 -27.54 37.97
CA GLY A 775 -14.87 -27.84 38.68
C GLY A 775 -14.77 -27.44 40.16
N LEU A 776 -15.85 -26.85 40.69
CA LEU A 776 -15.97 -26.35 42.05
C LEU A 776 -17.34 -26.71 42.66
N SER A 777 -17.46 -26.50 43.98
CA SER A 777 -18.66 -26.83 44.77
C SER A 777 -19.12 -28.27 44.52
N ASP A 778 -20.33 -28.47 43.99
CA ASP A 778 -20.97 -29.79 43.91
C ASP A 778 -20.62 -30.58 42.64
N VAL A 779 -19.45 -30.34 42.03
CA VAL A 779 -18.95 -31.11 40.88
C VAL A 779 -17.84 -32.07 41.31
N SER A 780 -18.09 -33.37 41.14
CA SER A 780 -17.11 -34.44 41.38
C SER A 780 -16.60 -35.05 40.08
N GLY A 781 -15.34 -35.51 40.08
CA GLY A 781 -14.72 -36.18 38.92
C GLY A 781 -14.57 -35.31 37.67
N PHE A 782 -14.54 -33.97 37.83
CA PHE A 782 -14.47 -33.05 36.70
C PHE A 782 -13.16 -33.20 35.92
N GLY A 783 -13.25 -33.35 34.60
CA GLY A 783 -12.06 -33.41 33.75
C GLY A 783 -12.37 -33.65 32.28
N TRP A 784 -11.32 -33.59 31.47
CA TRP A 784 -11.33 -33.98 30.06
C TRP A 784 -11.57 -35.49 29.92
N GLN A 785 -12.40 -35.85 28.93
CA GLN A 785 -12.75 -37.23 28.60
C GLN A 785 -12.30 -37.54 27.18
N SER A 786 -11.87 -38.79 26.94
CA SER A 786 -11.26 -39.23 25.67
C SER A 786 -12.18 -39.20 24.43
N GLY A 787 -13.42 -38.73 24.58
CA GLY A 787 -14.33 -38.43 23.47
C GLY A 787 -14.32 -36.96 23.02
N GLY A 788 -13.39 -36.12 23.50
CA GLY A 788 -13.24 -34.73 23.05
C GLY A 788 -14.07 -33.70 23.83
N TYR A 789 -14.45 -34.00 25.07
CA TYR A 789 -15.35 -33.16 25.89
C TYR A 789 -14.88 -33.05 27.34
N ILE A 790 -15.33 -32.02 28.06
CA ILE A 790 -15.22 -31.94 29.52
C ILE A 790 -16.52 -32.42 30.17
N GLY A 791 -16.45 -32.96 31.38
CA GLY A 791 -17.66 -33.38 32.10
C GLY A 791 -17.40 -33.70 33.56
N GLY A 792 -18.48 -33.86 34.33
CA GLY A 792 -18.43 -34.16 35.76
C GLY A 792 -19.75 -34.75 36.27
N THR A 793 -19.72 -35.22 37.52
CA THR A 793 -20.89 -35.77 38.23
C THR A 793 -21.35 -34.78 39.31
N VAL A 794 -22.61 -34.35 39.21
CA VAL A 794 -23.28 -33.51 40.20
C VAL A 794 -23.52 -34.30 41.48
N VAL A 795 -23.15 -33.73 42.62
CA VAL A 795 -23.27 -34.36 43.96
C VAL A 795 -24.03 -33.49 44.98
N GLY A 796 -24.67 -32.42 44.52
CA GLY A 796 -25.37 -31.41 45.32
C GLY A 796 -25.93 -30.30 44.41
N ALA A 797 -26.78 -29.44 44.96
CA ALA A 797 -27.66 -28.55 44.19
C ALA A 797 -26.97 -27.31 43.56
N THR A 798 -25.66 -27.14 43.75
CA THR A 798 -24.85 -26.04 43.22
C THR A 798 -23.57 -26.52 42.53
N PRO A 799 -23.68 -27.26 41.40
CA PRO A 799 -22.52 -27.56 40.58
C PRO A 799 -22.00 -26.28 39.91
N VAL A 800 -20.69 -26.04 40.00
CA VAL A 800 -20.04 -24.85 39.42
C VAL A 800 -18.82 -25.27 38.61
N ILE A 801 -18.63 -24.68 37.42
CA ILE A 801 -17.35 -24.74 36.71
C ILE A 801 -16.88 -23.32 36.35
N LEU A 802 -15.57 -23.08 36.47
CA LEU A 802 -14.93 -21.80 36.11
C LEU A 802 -13.98 -21.97 34.94
N SER A 803 -13.90 -20.97 34.06
CA SER A 803 -12.83 -20.84 33.07
C SER A 803 -11.52 -20.38 33.73
N ALA A 804 -10.43 -20.34 32.96
CA ALA A 804 -9.29 -19.48 33.27
C ALA A 804 -9.73 -18.02 33.52
N ALA A 805 -8.99 -17.31 34.36
CA ALA A 805 -9.11 -15.86 34.54
C ALA A 805 -8.21 -15.10 33.56
N ASN A 806 -8.51 -13.83 33.31
CA ASN A 806 -7.92 -12.94 32.29
C ASN A 806 -8.20 -13.37 30.83
N LEU A 807 -9.42 -13.84 30.51
CA LEU A 807 -9.81 -14.35 29.18
C LEU A 807 -9.58 -13.38 28.00
N GLY A 808 -9.56 -12.07 28.23
CA GLY A 808 -9.14 -11.08 27.24
C GLY A 808 -10.12 -10.82 26.08
N VAL A 809 -11.36 -11.30 26.19
CA VAL A 809 -12.39 -11.16 25.14
C VAL A 809 -13.11 -9.82 25.25
N ASP A 810 -13.07 -8.98 24.22
CA ASP A 810 -13.93 -7.78 24.16
C ASP A 810 -15.40 -8.21 24.04
N ILE A 811 -16.16 -8.07 25.12
CA ILE A 811 -17.61 -8.36 25.16
C ILE A 811 -18.47 -7.13 24.90
N SER A 812 -17.87 -6.01 24.50
CA SER A 812 -18.60 -4.83 24.00
C SER A 812 -19.39 -5.18 22.74
N ASN A 813 -18.81 -6.00 21.85
CA ASN A 813 -19.42 -6.49 20.61
C ASN A 813 -19.82 -7.98 20.65
N ASN A 814 -19.11 -8.80 21.43
CA ASN A 814 -19.43 -10.22 21.59
C ASN A 814 -20.55 -10.40 22.63
N LYS A 815 -21.77 -10.70 22.17
CA LYS A 815 -23.01 -10.73 22.98
C LYS A 815 -23.69 -12.08 23.08
N ILE A 816 -23.30 -13.06 22.28
CA ILE A 816 -23.92 -14.40 22.29
C ILE A 816 -22.92 -15.39 22.90
N ILE A 817 -23.36 -16.20 23.86
CA ILE A 817 -22.62 -17.40 24.29
C ILE A 817 -23.35 -18.63 23.74
N LYS A 818 -22.60 -19.61 23.25
CA LYS A 818 -23.12 -20.94 22.96
C LYS A 818 -22.48 -21.98 23.86
N VAL A 819 -23.28 -22.94 24.31
CA VAL A 819 -22.83 -24.09 25.11
C VAL A 819 -23.45 -25.35 24.50
N LYS A 820 -22.62 -26.31 24.08
CA LYS A 820 -23.11 -27.61 23.59
C LYS A 820 -23.03 -28.64 24.71
N LEU A 821 -24.16 -28.86 25.36
CA LEU A 821 -24.30 -29.55 26.64
C LEU A 821 -25.14 -30.83 26.49
N LYS A 822 -24.68 -31.90 27.12
CA LYS A 822 -25.45 -33.10 27.45
C LYS A 822 -25.70 -33.10 28.96
N ASN A 823 -26.96 -32.97 29.34
CA ASN A 823 -27.44 -32.95 30.71
C ASN A 823 -28.12 -34.30 31.02
N SER A 824 -27.57 -35.04 31.99
CA SER A 824 -28.11 -36.29 32.52
C SER A 824 -28.53 -36.15 34.00
N THR A 825 -29.02 -34.97 34.37
CA THR A 825 -29.60 -34.65 35.68
C THR A 825 -31.11 -34.41 35.56
N THR A 826 -31.78 -34.09 36.67
CA THR A 826 -33.17 -33.61 36.68
C THR A 826 -33.32 -32.08 36.58
N GLY A 827 -32.21 -31.33 36.49
CA GLY A 827 -32.21 -29.87 36.41
C GLY A 827 -32.69 -29.36 35.06
N THR A 828 -33.51 -28.30 35.07
CA THR A 828 -34.13 -27.70 33.86
C THR A 828 -33.64 -26.29 33.55
N LEU A 829 -32.69 -25.76 34.33
CA LEU A 829 -32.10 -24.45 34.13
C LEU A 829 -30.58 -24.56 34.22
N GLY A 830 -29.86 -23.95 33.28
CA GLY A 830 -28.43 -23.68 33.38
C GLY A 830 -28.20 -22.17 33.57
N ARG A 831 -27.04 -21.79 34.12
CA ARG A 831 -26.75 -20.38 34.44
C ARG A 831 -25.30 -20.01 34.11
N ILE A 832 -25.10 -18.92 33.37
CA ILE A 832 -23.76 -18.33 33.19
C ILE A 832 -23.66 -17.04 34.00
N TYR A 833 -22.60 -16.92 34.80
CA TYR A 833 -22.12 -15.66 35.38
C TYR A 833 -20.83 -15.20 34.67
N PHE A 834 -20.48 -13.93 34.83
CA PHE A 834 -19.23 -13.37 34.31
C PHE A 834 -18.64 -12.26 35.21
N VAL A 835 -17.36 -11.95 34.99
CA VAL A 835 -16.65 -10.78 35.53
C VAL A 835 -15.77 -10.14 34.47
N THR A 836 -15.49 -8.83 34.58
CA THR A 836 -14.80 -8.03 33.56
C THR A 836 -13.59 -7.29 34.13
N ASP A 837 -12.82 -6.63 33.25
CA ASP A 837 -11.80 -5.64 33.60
C ASP A 837 -12.38 -4.38 34.27
N VAL A 838 -13.55 -3.93 33.83
CA VAL A 838 -14.29 -2.80 34.41
C VAL A 838 -14.82 -3.12 35.82
N ASP A 839 -15.29 -4.35 36.05
CA ASP A 839 -15.80 -4.79 37.35
C ASP A 839 -15.59 -6.31 37.55
N GLY A 840 -14.63 -6.63 38.42
CA GLY A 840 -14.24 -7.99 38.80
C GLY A 840 -15.16 -8.69 39.81
N THR A 841 -16.29 -8.10 40.22
CA THR A 841 -17.18 -8.71 41.24
C THR A 841 -18.18 -9.69 40.65
N TRP A 842 -18.27 -10.90 41.21
CA TRP A 842 -19.37 -11.82 40.98
C TRP A 842 -20.61 -11.33 41.73
N ASN A 843 -21.72 -11.08 41.02
CA ASN A 843 -22.98 -10.64 41.64
C ASN A 843 -24.20 -11.04 40.79
N ASP A 844 -25.40 -11.01 41.38
CA ASP A 844 -26.63 -11.48 40.73
C ASP A 844 -27.14 -10.57 39.60
N ALA A 845 -26.58 -9.38 39.37
CA ALA A 845 -26.89 -8.61 38.17
C ALA A 845 -26.10 -9.10 36.93
N LYS A 846 -25.02 -9.86 37.13
CA LYS A 846 -24.12 -10.38 36.09
C LYS A 846 -24.33 -11.87 35.81
N HIS A 847 -25.57 -12.28 35.55
CA HIS A 847 -25.84 -13.64 35.09
C HIS A 847 -26.93 -13.69 34.01
N LYS A 848 -26.97 -14.83 33.31
CA LYS A 848 -28.05 -15.20 32.41
C LYS A 848 -28.45 -16.65 32.66
N ASP A 849 -29.73 -16.84 32.95
CA ASP A 849 -30.37 -18.15 32.99
C ASP A 849 -30.79 -18.59 31.58
N PHE A 850 -30.67 -19.88 31.32
CA PHE A 850 -31.10 -20.51 30.07
C PHE A 850 -31.75 -21.87 30.34
N GLU A 851 -32.83 -22.18 29.63
CA GLU A 851 -33.56 -23.44 29.82
C GLU A 851 -32.76 -24.62 29.24
N ILE A 852 -32.53 -25.64 30.07
CA ILE A 852 -31.92 -26.89 29.68
C ILE A 852 -32.91 -28.05 29.80
N VAL A 853 -32.70 -29.10 29.02
CA VAL A 853 -33.48 -30.34 29.08
C VAL A 853 -32.57 -31.51 29.34
N ALA A 854 -33.07 -32.57 29.99
CA ALA A 854 -32.35 -33.83 30.07
C ALA A 854 -32.27 -34.47 28.67
N ASN A 855 -31.09 -34.87 28.24
CA ASN A 855 -30.82 -35.33 26.87
C ASN A 855 -29.82 -36.49 26.80
N SER A 856 -30.14 -37.48 25.95
CA SER A 856 -29.27 -38.63 25.66
C SER A 856 -28.05 -38.25 24.81
N ASP A 857 -28.18 -37.20 24.01
CA ASP A 857 -27.23 -36.74 23.01
C ASP A 857 -27.01 -35.25 23.17
N TYR A 858 -25.86 -34.71 22.74
CA TYR A 858 -25.52 -33.30 22.92
C TYR A 858 -26.55 -32.37 22.27
N LYS A 859 -26.88 -31.27 22.97
CA LYS A 859 -27.73 -30.20 22.47
C LYS A 859 -27.00 -28.86 22.58
N GLU A 860 -27.06 -28.06 21.52
CA GLU A 860 -26.59 -26.67 21.56
C GLU A 860 -27.61 -25.77 22.26
N TYR A 861 -27.11 -24.88 23.13
CA TYR A 861 -27.87 -23.83 23.80
C TYR A 861 -27.26 -22.48 23.44
N THR A 862 -28.07 -21.59 22.86
CA THR A 862 -27.66 -20.23 22.48
C THR A 862 -28.21 -19.23 23.51
N ILE A 863 -27.33 -18.38 24.05
CA ILE A 863 -27.57 -17.57 25.24
C ILE A 863 -27.26 -16.11 24.90
N ASP A 864 -28.29 -15.26 24.86
CA ASP A 864 -28.12 -13.83 24.59
C ASP A 864 -27.78 -13.03 25.85
N MET A 865 -26.58 -12.44 25.86
CA MET A 865 -26.04 -11.56 26.90
C MET A 865 -26.23 -10.07 26.57
N SER A 866 -26.79 -9.71 25.41
CA SER A 866 -26.95 -8.30 24.97
C SER A 866 -27.72 -7.42 25.95
N THR A 867 -28.63 -8.04 26.71
CA THR A 867 -29.53 -7.42 27.70
C THR A 867 -29.02 -7.52 29.14
N VAL A 868 -27.87 -8.15 29.40
CA VAL A 868 -27.39 -8.46 30.75
C VAL A 868 -26.61 -7.28 31.34
N PRO A 869 -26.98 -6.75 32.52
CA PRO A 869 -26.30 -5.63 33.15
C PRO A 869 -24.80 -5.85 33.34
N GLY A 870 -23.99 -4.91 32.86
CA GLY A 870 -22.52 -4.96 32.98
C GLY A 870 -21.79 -5.81 31.92
N TRP A 871 -22.49 -6.43 30.96
CA TRP A 871 -21.85 -7.18 29.86
C TRP A 871 -21.21 -6.23 28.82
N THR A 872 -20.06 -5.67 29.18
CA THR A 872 -19.30 -4.66 28.43
C THR A 872 -17.82 -4.65 28.88
N GLY A 873 -16.91 -4.09 28.07
CA GLY A 873 -15.47 -4.10 28.34
C GLY A 873 -14.83 -5.44 28.01
N THR A 874 -13.72 -5.76 28.68
CA THR A 874 -12.98 -7.02 28.48
C THR A 874 -13.42 -8.07 29.50
N LEU A 875 -13.86 -9.23 29.02
CA LEU A 875 -14.19 -10.39 29.84
C LEU A 875 -12.93 -10.90 30.57
N ASN A 876 -13.03 -10.99 31.89
CA ASN A 876 -11.98 -11.51 32.75
C ASN A 876 -12.17 -13.01 32.99
N GLN A 877 -13.37 -13.48 33.35
CA GLN A 877 -13.64 -14.89 33.65
C GLN A 877 -15.12 -15.24 33.41
N LEU A 878 -15.38 -16.48 33.00
CA LEU A 878 -16.72 -17.08 32.99
C LEU A 878 -16.88 -18.09 34.13
N ARG A 879 -18.12 -18.19 34.60
CA ARG A 879 -18.62 -19.25 35.45
C ARG A 879 -19.85 -19.85 34.77
N LEU A 880 -19.90 -21.16 34.65
CA LEU A 880 -21.09 -21.90 34.23
C LEU A 880 -21.53 -22.79 35.38
N ASP A 881 -22.78 -22.63 35.80
CA ASP A 881 -23.50 -23.63 36.58
C ASP A 881 -24.24 -24.50 35.55
N PRO A 882 -23.77 -25.73 35.26
CA PRO A 882 -24.24 -26.50 34.11
C PRO A 882 -25.65 -27.05 34.27
N GLU A 883 -26.16 -27.06 35.51
CA GLU A 883 -27.57 -27.18 35.86
C GLU A 883 -27.80 -26.48 37.22
N GLN A 884 -29.05 -26.19 37.57
CA GLN A 884 -29.45 -25.66 38.86
C GLN A 884 -30.52 -26.54 39.52
N GLY A 885 -30.18 -27.07 40.71
CA GLY A 885 -31.14 -27.66 41.65
C GLY A 885 -31.30 -29.17 41.63
N ALA A 886 -30.62 -29.91 40.75
CA ALA A 886 -30.56 -31.37 40.87
C ALA A 886 -29.66 -31.78 42.04
N ALA A 887 -30.08 -32.80 42.80
CA ALA A 887 -29.23 -33.37 43.85
C ALA A 887 -28.18 -34.36 43.33
N SER A 888 -28.33 -34.85 42.09
CA SER A 888 -27.45 -35.83 41.47
C SER A 888 -27.64 -35.94 39.95
N GLY A 889 -26.61 -36.47 39.28
CA GLY A 889 -26.60 -36.80 37.86
C GLY A 889 -25.23 -36.47 37.24
N SER A 890 -25.13 -36.41 35.92
CA SER A 890 -23.90 -36.00 35.24
C SER A 890 -24.15 -35.02 34.11
N PHE A 891 -23.11 -34.27 33.76
CA PHE A 891 -23.11 -33.36 32.60
C PHE A 891 -21.84 -33.54 31.76
N SER A 892 -21.93 -33.20 30.48
CA SER A 892 -20.80 -33.18 29.55
C SER A 892 -20.95 -32.01 28.58
N ILE A 893 -19.85 -31.32 28.27
CA ILE A 893 -19.82 -30.12 27.43
C ILE A 893 -18.80 -30.35 26.32
N ASP A 894 -19.28 -30.28 25.08
CA ASP A 894 -18.52 -30.50 23.83
C ASP A 894 -17.77 -29.22 23.42
N TYR A 895 -18.44 -28.07 23.53
CA TYR A 895 -17.80 -26.75 23.43
C TYR A 895 -18.54 -25.67 24.22
N ILE A 896 -17.80 -24.60 24.53
CA ILE A 896 -18.31 -23.28 24.89
C ILE A 896 -17.72 -22.30 23.87
N ARG A 897 -18.52 -21.35 23.37
CA ARG A 897 -18.11 -20.38 22.35
C ARG A 897 -18.74 -19.01 22.59
N ILE A 898 -18.05 -17.91 22.29
CA ILE A 898 -18.54 -16.53 22.48
C ILE A 898 -18.48 -15.78 21.16
N TYR A 899 -19.64 -15.36 20.67
CA TYR A 899 -19.83 -14.76 19.35
C TYR A 899 -20.29 -13.29 19.41
N ALA A 900 -20.00 -12.56 18.34
CA ALA A 900 -20.62 -11.29 18.03
C ALA A 900 -22.15 -11.43 17.92
N ALA A 901 -22.88 -10.34 18.22
CA ALA A 901 -24.30 -10.27 17.91
C ALA A 901 -24.51 -10.46 16.40
N GLY A 902 -25.11 -11.60 16.01
CA GLY A 902 -25.41 -11.94 14.61
C GLY A 902 -24.53 -13.00 13.93
N THR A 903 -23.59 -13.67 14.62
CA THR A 903 -22.76 -14.72 13.99
C THR A 903 -23.44 -16.10 13.87
N VAL A 904 -24.64 -16.28 14.42
CA VAL A 904 -25.39 -17.53 14.21
C VAL A 904 -26.05 -17.50 12.82
N GLY A 905 -25.88 -18.55 12.03
CA GLY A 905 -26.37 -18.61 10.65
C GLY A 905 -25.27 -18.65 9.59
N ASP A 906 -24.16 -19.34 9.85
CA ASP A 906 -23.12 -19.68 8.87
C ASP A 906 -22.78 -21.17 9.03
N TRP A 907 -23.46 -22.01 8.25
CA TRP A 907 -23.34 -23.48 8.25
C TRP A 907 -22.49 -23.90 7.06
N GLN A 908 -21.40 -24.66 7.28
CA GLN A 908 -20.40 -25.01 6.26
C GLN A 908 -20.10 -26.53 6.18
N TYR A 909 -20.88 -27.35 6.90
CA TYR A 909 -20.98 -28.81 6.80
C TYR A 909 -19.64 -29.58 6.70
N THR A 910 -18.60 -29.07 7.35
CA THR A 910 -17.22 -29.54 7.13
C THR A 910 -17.00 -30.99 7.57
N SER A 911 -17.70 -31.41 8.64
CA SER A 911 -17.54 -32.72 9.29
C SER A 911 -18.84 -33.30 9.88
N THR A 912 -19.93 -32.55 9.92
CA THR A 912 -21.23 -32.97 10.49
C THR A 912 -22.39 -32.37 9.68
N THR A 913 -23.63 -32.71 10.04
CA THR A 913 -24.83 -32.04 9.48
C THR A 913 -25.12 -30.67 10.08
N GLU A 914 -24.36 -30.23 11.08
CA GLU A 914 -24.51 -28.92 11.76
C GLU A 914 -25.97 -28.66 12.17
N ASP A 915 -26.59 -29.71 12.73
CA ASP A 915 -27.97 -29.81 13.22
C ASP A 915 -29.07 -29.55 12.18
N TRP A 916 -28.76 -29.64 10.88
CA TRP A 916 -29.76 -29.80 9.83
C TRP A 916 -30.28 -31.24 9.74
N THR A 917 -31.57 -31.38 9.39
CA THR A 917 -32.29 -32.66 9.33
C THR A 917 -33.16 -32.75 8.07
N GLY A 918 -33.29 -33.95 7.51
CA GLY A 918 -34.28 -34.25 6.46
C GLY A 918 -35.65 -34.48 7.07
N PHE A 919 -36.69 -33.82 6.54
CA PHE A 919 -38.01 -33.73 7.18
C PHE A 919 -39.13 -34.41 6.39
N SER A 920 -39.22 -34.17 5.08
CA SER A 920 -40.22 -34.77 4.18
C SER A 920 -39.63 -34.98 2.80
N ASP A 921 -40.10 -35.98 2.05
CA ASP A 921 -39.67 -36.34 0.68
C ASP A 921 -38.13 -36.47 0.47
N VAL A 922 -37.37 -36.66 1.56
CA VAL A 922 -35.93 -36.93 1.54
C VAL A 922 -35.63 -38.23 2.29
N SER A 923 -34.83 -39.09 1.67
CA SER A 923 -34.28 -40.31 2.27
C SER A 923 -32.75 -40.28 2.30
N GLY A 924 -32.15 -40.93 3.30
CA GLY A 924 -30.69 -41.01 3.43
C GLY A 924 -30.00 -39.65 3.67
N PHE A 925 -30.70 -38.66 4.22
CA PHE A 925 -30.11 -37.35 4.50
C PHE A 925 -28.99 -37.46 5.54
N GLY A 926 -27.82 -36.92 5.23
CA GLY A 926 -26.69 -36.88 6.15
C GLY A 926 -25.46 -36.22 5.57
N TRP A 927 -24.43 -36.07 6.41
CA TRP A 927 -23.10 -35.60 6.00
C TRP A 927 -22.42 -36.60 5.05
N GLN A 928 -21.72 -36.06 4.06
CA GLN A 928 -21.05 -36.79 2.99
C GLN A 928 -19.55 -36.48 3.04
N SER A 929 -18.71 -37.48 2.75
CA SER A 929 -17.25 -37.41 2.89
C SER A 929 -16.51 -36.39 2.01
N GLY A 930 -17.24 -35.61 1.20
CA GLY A 930 -16.73 -34.45 0.48
C GLY A 930 -16.97 -33.11 1.18
N GLY A 931 -17.40 -33.09 2.45
CA GLY A 931 -17.63 -31.86 3.23
C GLY A 931 -18.96 -31.17 2.93
N TYR A 932 -20.06 -31.92 2.85
CA TYR A 932 -21.40 -31.37 2.55
C TYR A 932 -22.51 -32.25 3.12
N VAL A 933 -23.72 -31.73 3.29
CA VAL A 933 -24.92 -32.54 3.58
C VAL A 933 -25.68 -32.88 2.31
N GLY A 934 -26.33 -34.03 2.22
CA GLY A 934 -27.12 -34.39 1.04
C GLY A 934 -28.05 -35.57 1.27
N GLY A 935 -28.99 -35.77 0.35
CA GLY A 935 -30.00 -36.83 0.43
C GLY A 935 -30.64 -37.13 -0.93
N THR A 936 -31.41 -38.24 -0.96
CA THR A 936 -32.14 -38.72 -2.13
C THR A 936 -33.60 -38.28 -2.06
N VAL A 937 -34.09 -37.65 -3.11
CA VAL A 937 -35.47 -37.17 -3.24
C VAL A 937 -36.42 -38.35 -3.50
N THR A 938 -37.51 -38.43 -2.74
CA THR A 938 -38.51 -39.51 -2.81
C THR A 938 -39.94 -39.04 -3.09
N GLY A 939 -40.13 -37.74 -3.29
CA GLY A 939 -41.40 -37.11 -3.63
C GLY A 939 -41.18 -35.66 -4.07
N ALA A 940 -42.23 -35.00 -4.56
CA ALA A 940 -42.11 -33.75 -5.32
C ALA A 940 -41.91 -32.47 -4.47
N SER A 941 -41.66 -32.60 -3.16
CA SER A 941 -41.36 -31.46 -2.28
C SER A 941 -40.37 -31.87 -1.18
N PRO A 942 -39.11 -32.19 -1.50
CA PRO A 942 -38.09 -32.50 -0.50
C PRO A 942 -37.90 -31.32 0.45
N VAL A 943 -37.86 -31.60 1.76
CA VAL A 943 -37.71 -30.59 2.82
C VAL A 943 -36.55 -30.96 3.73
N ILE A 944 -35.65 -30.00 3.97
CA ILE A 944 -34.68 -30.04 5.07
C ILE A 944 -34.88 -28.84 6.01
N MET A 945 -34.62 -29.02 7.30
CA MET A 945 -34.79 -27.98 8.33
C MET A 945 -33.52 -27.81 9.15
N SER A 946 -33.21 -26.58 9.53
CA SER A 946 -32.20 -26.28 10.54
C SER A 946 -32.67 -26.70 11.94
N ALA A 947 -31.77 -26.65 12.92
CA ALA A 947 -32.17 -26.51 14.32
C ALA A 947 -33.16 -25.35 14.52
N ALA A 948 -34.07 -25.49 15.48
CA ALA A 948 -34.95 -24.41 15.94
C ALA A 948 -34.27 -23.56 17.02
N TYR A 949 -34.82 -22.37 17.31
CA TYR A 949 -34.27 -21.37 18.23
C TYR A 949 -32.89 -20.82 17.83
N LEU A 950 -32.71 -20.53 16.54
CA LEU A 950 -31.44 -20.04 15.96
C LEU A 950 -30.94 -18.70 16.53
N GLY A 951 -31.83 -17.83 17.01
CA GLY A 951 -31.43 -16.59 17.70
C GLY A 951 -30.82 -15.49 16.81
N VAL A 952 -31.00 -15.56 15.48
CA VAL A 952 -30.38 -14.61 14.54
C VAL A 952 -31.23 -13.34 14.41
N ASP A 953 -30.67 -12.15 14.67
CA ASP A 953 -31.36 -10.90 14.28
C ASP A 953 -31.40 -10.79 12.76
N ILE A 954 -32.58 -10.95 12.16
CA ILE A 954 -32.82 -10.76 10.73
C ILE A 954 -33.37 -9.36 10.40
N SER A 955 -33.43 -8.45 11.39
CA SER A 955 -33.79 -7.04 11.17
C SER A 955 -32.81 -6.34 10.24
N ASN A 956 -31.51 -6.62 10.37
CA ASN A 956 -30.43 -6.06 9.53
C ASN A 956 -29.79 -7.09 8.58
N ASN A 957 -29.95 -8.38 8.86
CA ASN A 957 -29.44 -9.47 8.02
C ASN A 957 -30.49 -9.89 6.97
N LYS A 958 -30.41 -9.34 5.76
CA LYS A 958 -31.41 -9.54 4.68
C LYS A 958 -31.00 -10.51 3.58
N ILE A 959 -29.77 -10.99 3.55
CA ILE A 959 -29.29 -11.91 2.52
C ILE A 959 -29.15 -13.31 3.11
N ILE A 960 -29.64 -14.33 2.40
CA ILE A 960 -29.25 -15.72 2.62
C ILE A 960 -28.47 -16.20 1.40
N LYS A 961 -27.34 -16.88 1.61
CA LYS A 961 -26.63 -17.63 0.57
C LYS A 961 -26.81 -19.13 0.82
N VAL A 962 -27.01 -19.91 -0.24
CA VAL A 962 -27.13 -21.36 -0.19
C VAL A 962 -26.24 -21.92 -1.30
N LYS A 963 -25.25 -22.76 -0.98
CA LYS A 963 -24.42 -23.42 -1.98
C LYS A 963 -24.86 -24.87 -2.16
N LEU A 964 -25.49 -25.16 -3.29
CA LEU A 964 -26.30 -26.35 -3.54
C LEU A 964 -25.94 -26.98 -4.89
N LYS A 965 -25.90 -28.31 -4.93
CA LYS A 965 -25.99 -29.13 -6.16
C LYS A 965 -27.32 -29.88 -6.21
N ASN A 966 -27.86 -30.01 -7.40
CA ASN A 966 -29.21 -30.50 -7.67
C ASN A 966 -29.16 -31.50 -8.83
N SER A 967 -29.22 -32.79 -8.49
CA SER A 967 -29.28 -33.91 -9.44
C SER A 967 -30.72 -34.31 -9.76
N THR A 968 -31.63 -33.34 -9.83
CA THR A 968 -33.03 -33.51 -10.24
C THR A 968 -33.33 -32.76 -11.53
N THR A 969 -34.56 -32.86 -12.04
CA THR A 969 -35.03 -32.08 -13.20
C THR A 969 -35.64 -30.72 -12.82
N SER A 970 -35.72 -30.36 -11.54
CA SER A 970 -36.32 -29.09 -11.12
C SER A 970 -35.37 -27.90 -11.29
N THR A 971 -35.96 -26.74 -11.53
CA THR A 971 -35.30 -25.44 -11.66
C THR A 971 -35.74 -24.43 -10.58
N LEU A 972 -36.47 -24.89 -9.56
CA LEU A 972 -36.95 -24.06 -8.46
C LEU A 972 -36.50 -24.62 -7.11
N GLY A 973 -35.83 -23.81 -6.31
CA GLY A 973 -35.59 -24.05 -4.88
C GLY A 973 -36.36 -23.02 -4.05
N ARG A 974 -36.63 -23.33 -2.77
CA ARG A 974 -37.43 -22.47 -1.90
C ARG A 974 -36.87 -22.42 -0.47
N ILE A 975 -36.82 -21.24 0.12
CA ILE A 975 -36.46 -21.07 1.52
C ILE A 975 -37.61 -20.43 2.30
N TYR A 976 -38.01 -21.07 3.39
CA TYR A 976 -39.00 -20.59 4.35
C TYR A 976 -38.31 -20.20 5.66
N PHE A 977 -38.98 -19.36 6.46
CA PHE A 977 -38.51 -19.02 7.81
C PHE A 977 -39.66 -18.86 8.81
N ILE A 978 -39.32 -18.94 10.10
CA ILE A 978 -40.17 -18.50 11.21
C ILE A 978 -39.35 -17.68 12.22
N THR A 979 -40.01 -16.79 12.95
CA THR A 979 -39.38 -15.89 13.95
C THR A 979 -39.86 -16.23 15.35
N ASP A 980 -39.20 -15.70 16.39
CA ASP A 980 -39.67 -15.87 17.77
C ASP A 980 -40.99 -15.10 18.04
N ALA A 981 -41.29 -14.08 17.24
CA ALA A 981 -42.56 -13.35 17.29
C ALA A 981 -43.70 -14.07 16.54
N ASP A 982 -43.38 -14.82 15.47
CA ASP A 982 -44.34 -15.62 14.71
C ASP A 982 -43.71 -16.94 14.26
N ARG A 983 -44.08 -18.01 14.99
CA ARG A 983 -43.63 -19.39 14.76
C ARG A 983 -44.51 -20.18 13.78
N THR A 984 -45.37 -19.51 13.01
CA THR A 984 -46.27 -20.12 12.02
C THR A 984 -45.59 -20.22 10.66
N TRP A 985 -45.44 -21.44 10.13
CA TRP A 985 -45.06 -21.64 8.72
C TRP A 985 -46.25 -21.27 7.81
N ASP A 986 -46.03 -20.36 6.86
CA ASP A 986 -47.02 -19.96 5.86
C ASP A 986 -46.37 -19.57 4.52
N ASP A 987 -47.18 -19.38 3.49
CA ASP A 987 -46.72 -19.03 2.14
C ASP A 987 -46.37 -17.54 1.94
N ALA A 988 -46.50 -16.69 2.96
CA ALA A 988 -45.93 -15.33 2.93
C ALA A 988 -44.49 -15.30 3.45
N LYS A 989 -44.12 -16.18 4.38
CA LYS A 989 -42.78 -16.31 4.96
C LYS A 989 -41.82 -17.18 4.12
N HIS A 990 -41.78 -16.98 2.80
CA HIS A 990 -40.85 -17.70 1.92
C HIS A 990 -40.25 -16.85 0.80
N LYS A 991 -39.19 -17.38 0.19
CA LYS A 991 -38.60 -16.86 -1.04
C LYS A 991 -38.28 -18.01 -2.00
N ASP A 992 -38.86 -17.95 -3.19
CA ASP A 992 -38.47 -18.76 -4.33
C ASP A 992 -37.14 -18.26 -4.91
N PHE A 993 -36.26 -19.19 -5.28
CA PHE A 993 -35.01 -18.91 -6.00
C PHE A 993 -34.79 -19.93 -7.12
N ALA A 994 -34.28 -19.45 -8.26
CA ALA A 994 -34.00 -20.31 -9.40
C ALA A 994 -32.76 -21.18 -9.12
N ILE A 995 -32.89 -22.48 -9.36
CA ILE A 995 -31.78 -23.45 -9.30
C ILE A 995 -31.55 -24.06 -10.69
N VAL A 996 -30.37 -24.65 -10.89
CA VAL A 996 -30.04 -25.41 -12.11
C VAL A 996 -29.78 -26.87 -11.79
N ALA A 997 -30.06 -27.76 -12.74
CA ALA A 997 -29.68 -29.17 -12.64
C ALA A 997 -28.17 -29.32 -12.89
N ASN A 998 -27.42 -29.81 -11.90
CA ASN A 998 -25.95 -29.83 -11.91
C ASN A 998 -25.36 -30.96 -11.03
N SER A 999 -24.19 -31.47 -11.44
CA SER A 999 -23.36 -32.38 -10.62
C SER A 999 -22.55 -31.64 -9.54
N ASP A 1000 -22.27 -30.36 -9.80
CA ASP A 1000 -21.30 -29.54 -9.07
C ASP A 1000 -22.04 -28.44 -8.29
N PHE A 1001 -21.46 -27.98 -7.18
CA PHE A 1001 -22.10 -27.01 -6.30
C PHE A 1001 -22.15 -25.61 -6.89
N THR A 1002 -23.33 -24.99 -6.86
CA THR A 1002 -23.57 -23.60 -7.29
C THR A 1002 -24.02 -22.76 -6.10
N GLU A 1003 -23.48 -21.55 -5.95
CA GLU A 1003 -23.87 -20.60 -4.90
C GLU A 1003 -25.06 -19.75 -5.37
N TYR A 1004 -26.17 -19.88 -4.65
CA TYR A 1004 -27.39 -19.09 -4.83
C TYR A 1004 -27.45 -17.98 -3.77
N THR A 1005 -27.66 -16.74 -4.19
CA THR A 1005 -27.88 -15.60 -3.29
C THR A 1005 -29.36 -15.21 -3.31
N ILE A 1006 -29.97 -15.17 -2.14
CA ILE A 1006 -31.41 -15.02 -1.92
C ILE A 1006 -31.62 -13.72 -1.12
N ASP A 1007 -32.30 -12.75 -1.73
CA ASP A 1007 -32.63 -11.48 -1.08
C ASP A 1007 -34.00 -11.54 -0.37
N MET A 1008 -33.95 -11.46 0.95
CA MET A 1008 -35.09 -11.47 1.86
C MET A 1008 -35.56 -10.05 2.24
N SER A 1009 -34.90 -8.98 1.76
CA SER A 1009 -35.25 -7.58 2.06
C SER A 1009 -36.70 -7.21 1.73
N THR A 1010 -37.27 -7.91 0.74
CA THR A 1010 -38.63 -7.72 0.22
C THR A 1010 -39.65 -8.74 0.76
N VAL A 1011 -39.24 -9.65 1.65
CA VAL A 1011 -40.10 -10.74 2.13
C VAL A 1011 -40.87 -10.33 3.38
N ALA A 1012 -42.19 -10.49 3.34
CA ALA A 1012 -43.08 -10.09 4.43
C ALA A 1012 -42.73 -10.86 5.72
N GLY A 1013 -42.53 -10.12 6.82
CA GLY A 1013 -42.20 -10.69 8.13
C GLY A 1013 -40.72 -11.01 8.36
N TRP A 1014 -39.81 -10.81 7.39
CA TRP A 1014 -38.37 -11.03 7.58
C TRP A 1014 -37.74 -9.89 8.43
N THR A 1015 -37.95 -9.97 9.75
CA THR A 1015 -37.50 -9.00 10.76
C THR A 1015 -37.54 -9.60 12.17
N GLY A 1016 -36.85 -9.00 13.14
CA GLY A 1016 -36.73 -9.52 14.50
C GLY A 1016 -35.84 -10.77 14.58
N THR A 1017 -36.04 -11.60 15.60
CA THR A 1017 -35.21 -12.79 15.84
C THR A 1017 -35.74 -14.00 15.07
N LEU A 1018 -34.91 -14.57 14.20
CA LEU A 1018 -35.14 -15.82 13.47
C LEU A 1018 -35.13 -17.01 14.41
N ASN A 1019 -36.20 -17.80 14.37
CA ASN A 1019 -36.31 -19.05 15.14
C ASN A 1019 -35.80 -20.25 14.35
N GLN A 1020 -36.18 -20.43 13.07
CA GLN A 1020 -35.80 -21.61 12.28
C GLN A 1020 -35.80 -21.31 10.77
N LEU A 1021 -34.94 -21.99 10.02
CA LEU A 1021 -34.99 -22.06 8.55
C LEU A 1021 -35.51 -23.43 8.09
N ARG A 1022 -36.25 -23.41 6.99
CA ARG A 1022 -36.59 -24.57 6.18
C ARG A 1022 -36.08 -24.30 4.76
N LEU A 1023 -35.33 -25.24 4.21
CA LEU A 1023 -34.88 -25.22 2.81
C LEU A 1023 -35.52 -26.41 2.09
N ASP A 1024 -36.26 -26.10 1.04
CA ASP A 1024 -36.69 -27.07 0.04
C ASP A 1024 -35.63 -27.00 -1.08
N PRO A 1025 -34.65 -27.92 -1.12
CA PRO A 1025 -33.48 -27.82 -2.00
C PRO A 1025 -33.85 -27.94 -3.48
N GLU A 1026 -35.01 -28.51 -3.78
CA GLU A 1026 -35.72 -28.35 -5.05
C GLU A 1026 -37.23 -28.50 -4.83
N GLN A 1027 -38.03 -28.07 -5.79
CA GLN A 1027 -39.48 -28.21 -5.78
C GLN A 1027 -39.99 -28.78 -7.10
N GLY A 1028 -40.68 -29.92 -7.06
CA GLY A 1028 -41.44 -30.49 -8.16
C GLY A 1028 -40.88 -31.76 -8.82
N ALA A 1029 -39.63 -32.17 -8.56
CA ALA A 1029 -39.11 -33.43 -9.08
C ALA A 1029 -39.43 -34.61 -8.15
N ALA A 1030 -40.08 -35.66 -8.65
CA ALA A 1030 -40.45 -36.80 -7.80
C ALA A 1030 -39.29 -37.73 -7.41
N THR A 1031 -38.11 -37.57 -8.04
CA THR A 1031 -36.93 -38.43 -7.86
C THR A 1031 -35.63 -37.70 -8.21
N GLY A 1032 -34.55 -38.01 -7.50
CA GLY A 1032 -33.19 -37.56 -7.79
C GLY A 1032 -32.38 -37.42 -6.50
N SER A 1033 -31.39 -36.55 -6.46
CA SER A 1033 -30.65 -36.24 -5.22
C SER A 1033 -30.14 -34.80 -5.19
N PHE A 1034 -29.83 -34.31 -4.01
CA PHE A 1034 -29.26 -32.97 -3.80
C PHE A 1034 -28.11 -33.03 -2.79
N GLY A 1035 -27.31 -31.96 -2.76
CA GLY A 1035 -26.37 -31.72 -1.66
C GLY A 1035 -26.16 -30.22 -1.42
N VAL A 1036 -25.99 -29.83 -0.16
CA VAL A 1036 -25.74 -28.46 0.29
C VAL A 1036 -24.38 -28.41 0.98
N ASP A 1037 -23.51 -27.53 0.49
CA ASP A 1037 -22.13 -27.28 0.91
C ASP A 1037 -22.06 -26.17 1.96
N PHE A 1038 -22.89 -25.12 1.83
CA PHE A 1038 -23.13 -24.19 2.93
C PHE A 1038 -24.50 -23.51 2.87
N VAL A 1039 -24.94 -22.97 4.01
CA VAL A 1039 -26.04 -21.99 4.14
C VAL A 1039 -25.51 -20.82 4.97
N ARG A 1040 -25.77 -19.56 4.58
CA ARG A 1040 -25.24 -18.39 5.29
C ARG A 1040 -26.17 -17.18 5.25
N ILE A 1041 -26.58 -16.69 6.42
CA ILE A 1041 -27.29 -15.43 6.63
C ILE A 1041 -26.27 -14.29 6.71
N GLN A 1042 -26.51 -13.15 6.05
CA GLN A 1042 -25.59 -11.99 6.05
C GLN A 1042 -26.30 -10.63 6.10
N ALA A 1043 -25.60 -9.66 6.68
CA ALA A 1043 -25.96 -8.25 6.68
C ALA A 1043 -26.01 -7.67 5.26
N THR A 1044 -26.94 -6.76 5.01
CA THR A 1044 -26.84 -5.84 3.87
C THR A 1044 -25.76 -4.81 4.18
N LYS A 1045 -24.50 -5.23 4.05
CA LYS A 1045 -23.36 -4.58 4.69
C LYS A 1045 -23.16 -3.14 4.19
N ILE A 1046 -23.01 -2.24 5.17
CA ILE A 1046 -22.48 -0.87 5.06
C ILE A 1046 -21.10 -0.86 5.75
N GLY A 1047 -20.10 -0.17 5.19
CA GLY A 1047 -18.69 -0.40 5.53
C GLY A 1047 -18.04 0.53 6.58
N VAL A 1048 -17.67 -0.03 7.74
CA VAL A 1048 -16.57 0.42 8.65
C VAL A 1048 -15.93 -0.87 9.25
N GLY A 1049 -14.72 -0.85 9.86
CA GLY A 1049 -14.06 -2.11 10.29
C GLY A 1049 -12.92 -2.02 11.34
N LYS A 1050 -12.14 -3.13 11.46
CA LYS A 1050 -11.12 -3.51 12.49
C LYS A 1050 -11.74 -4.08 13.79
N ARG A 1051 -11.18 -5.08 14.52
CA ARG A 1051 -9.93 -5.92 14.51
C ARG A 1051 -10.31 -7.36 15.03
N THR A 1052 -9.50 -8.43 15.01
CA THR A 1052 -8.26 -8.68 15.79
C THR A 1052 -7.48 -9.95 15.35
N VAL A 1053 -6.13 -9.83 15.31
CA VAL A 1053 -5.00 -10.82 15.48
C VAL A 1053 -5.37 -12.30 15.65
N ALA A 1054 -4.70 -13.30 15.03
CA ALA A 1054 -3.28 -13.42 14.60
C ALA A 1054 -3.12 -13.87 13.10
N TYR A 1055 -2.04 -14.46 12.54
CA TYR A 1055 -0.77 -15.09 12.99
C TYR A 1055 0.44 -14.63 12.12
N TYR A 1056 1.63 -15.25 12.23
CA TYR A 1056 2.88 -14.86 11.53
C TYR A 1056 3.29 -15.76 10.35
N VAL A 1057 3.37 -15.19 9.14
CA VAL A 1057 4.44 -15.42 8.12
C VAL A 1057 4.67 -14.09 7.40
N PHE A 1058 5.91 -13.75 7.00
CA PHE A 1058 6.22 -12.54 6.24
C PHE A 1058 5.80 -12.66 4.77
N TRP A 1059 4.76 -11.94 4.37
CA TRP A 1059 4.48 -11.55 2.98
C TRP A 1059 3.91 -10.13 2.94
N HIS A 1060 4.09 -9.44 1.80
CA HIS A 1060 3.63 -8.07 1.60
C HIS A 1060 2.10 -7.97 1.66
N ASN A 1061 1.56 -6.80 2.01
CA ASN A 1061 0.11 -6.59 2.03
C ASN A 1061 -0.44 -6.52 0.60
N ASN A 1062 -0.89 -7.66 0.07
CA ASN A 1062 -1.68 -7.69 -1.16
C ASN A 1062 -2.96 -8.52 -0.96
N ILE A 1063 -3.86 -8.43 -1.94
CA ILE A 1063 -5.09 -9.24 -2.01
C ILE A 1063 -4.98 -10.10 -3.27
N PRO A 1064 -4.45 -11.33 -3.17
CA PRO A 1064 -4.18 -12.17 -4.32
C PRO A 1064 -5.29 -13.18 -4.61
N TRP A 1065 -5.42 -13.51 -5.90
CA TRP A 1065 -6.03 -14.72 -6.46
C TRP A 1065 -4.99 -15.36 -7.38
N GLU A 1066 -4.55 -16.58 -7.09
CA GLU A 1066 -3.42 -17.27 -7.73
C GLU A 1066 -3.83 -18.58 -8.44
N TYR A 1067 -5.12 -18.94 -8.36
CA TYR A 1067 -5.78 -20.06 -9.07
C TYR A 1067 -5.04 -21.42 -9.01
N ALA A 1068 -4.27 -21.68 -7.94
CA ALA A 1068 -3.32 -22.78 -7.91
C ALA A 1068 -3.97 -24.18 -8.02
N SER A 1069 -5.19 -24.33 -7.48
CA SER A 1069 -5.93 -25.61 -7.45
C SER A 1069 -7.45 -25.48 -7.64
N THR A 1070 -7.99 -24.25 -7.65
CA THR A 1070 -9.42 -23.98 -7.84
C THR A 1070 -9.63 -22.66 -8.59
N ALA A 1071 -10.88 -22.35 -8.95
CA ALA A 1071 -11.22 -21.03 -9.51
C ALA A 1071 -11.33 -19.92 -8.43
N GLU A 1072 -11.02 -20.23 -7.17
CA GLU A 1072 -10.98 -19.27 -6.04
C GLU A 1072 -12.25 -18.41 -5.93
N SER A 1073 -13.40 -19.06 -6.16
CA SER A 1073 -14.75 -18.49 -6.18
C SER A 1073 -14.99 -17.40 -7.23
N TRP A 1074 -14.18 -17.34 -8.29
CA TRP A 1074 -14.54 -16.61 -9.50
C TRP A 1074 -15.59 -17.37 -10.31
N THR A 1075 -16.53 -16.63 -10.91
CA THR A 1075 -17.65 -17.14 -11.70
C THR A 1075 -17.81 -16.31 -12.98
N ALA A 1076 -18.53 -16.82 -13.99
CA ALA A 1076 -18.77 -16.07 -15.23
C ALA A 1076 -20.27 -15.89 -15.49
N PRO A 1077 -20.91 -14.82 -14.97
CA PRO A 1077 -22.36 -14.67 -15.00
C PRO A 1077 -22.93 -14.32 -16.38
N LYS A 1078 -22.10 -13.85 -17.32
CA LYS A 1078 -22.57 -13.29 -18.60
C LYS A 1078 -21.58 -13.53 -19.73
N ASN A 1079 -22.09 -14.03 -20.84
CA ASN A 1079 -21.45 -14.10 -22.16
C ASN A 1079 -20.04 -14.72 -22.22
N VAL A 1080 -19.79 -15.65 -21.30
CA VAL A 1080 -18.66 -16.59 -21.31
C VAL A 1080 -19.21 -18.00 -21.09
N SER A 1081 -18.63 -18.98 -21.77
CA SER A 1081 -18.94 -20.41 -21.65
C SER A 1081 -17.69 -21.21 -21.28
N GLY A 1082 -17.89 -22.35 -20.60
CA GLY A 1082 -16.81 -23.23 -20.17
C GLY A 1082 -15.83 -22.58 -19.17
N PHE A 1083 -16.25 -21.52 -18.47
CA PHE A 1083 -15.38 -20.85 -17.50
C PHE A 1083 -15.12 -21.72 -16.27
N GLY A 1084 -13.86 -21.85 -15.90
CA GLY A 1084 -13.45 -22.53 -14.68
C GLY A 1084 -11.93 -22.66 -14.58
N TRP A 1085 -11.49 -23.31 -13.49
CA TRP A 1085 -10.10 -23.69 -13.29
C TRP A 1085 -9.66 -24.72 -14.33
N GLN A 1086 -8.43 -24.55 -14.82
CA GLN A 1086 -7.82 -25.41 -15.83
C GLN A 1086 -6.58 -26.10 -15.25
N THR A 1087 -6.35 -27.35 -15.65
CA THR A 1087 -5.17 -28.13 -15.30
C THR A 1087 -3.89 -27.41 -15.77
N GLY A 1088 -3.26 -26.69 -14.85
CA GLY A 1088 -2.19 -25.74 -15.15
C GLY A 1088 -2.12 -24.54 -14.20
N GLY A 1089 -3.13 -24.32 -13.35
CA GLY A 1089 -3.08 -23.27 -12.30
C GLY A 1089 -3.60 -21.91 -12.74
N TYR A 1090 -4.64 -21.88 -13.57
CA TYR A 1090 -5.26 -20.65 -14.07
C TYR A 1090 -6.76 -20.84 -14.27
N VAL A 1091 -7.52 -19.74 -14.34
CA VAL A 1091 -8.93 -19.77 -14.79
C VAL A 1091 -9.04 -19.29 -16.24
N GLY A 1092 -10.00 -19.79 -17.00
CA GLY A 1092 -10.19 -19.36 -18.39
C GLY A 1092 -11.53 -19.80 -18.95
N GLY A 1093 -11.95 -19.19 -20.06
CA GLY A 1093 -13.25 -19.42 -20.69
C GLY A 1093 -13.34 -18.92 -22.13
N THR A 1094 -14.44 -19.25 -22.80
CA THR A 1094 -14.73 -18.87 -24.20
C THR A 1094 -15.86 -17.85 -24.25
N ILE A 1095 -15.60 -16.66 -24.80
CA ILE A 1095 -16.58 -15.59 -24.99
C ILE A 1095 -17.68 -16.06 -25.96
N THR A 1096 -18.93 -15.76 -25.64
CA THR A 1096 -20.12 -16.13 -26.43
C THR A 1096 -21.01 -14.93 -26.80
N GLY A 1097 -20.63 -13.72 -26.40
CA GLY A 1097 -21.33 -12.49 -26.73
C GLY A 1097 -20.62 -11.25 -26.20
N ASN A 1098 -21.00 -10.06 -26.68
CA ASN A 1098 -20.48 -8.79 -26.20
C ASN A 1098 -20.79 -8.62 -24.71
N ASP A 1099 -19.97 -7.86 -23.97
CA ASP A 1099 -20.01 -7.79 -22.51
C ASP A 1099 -19.83 -9.17 -21.81
N PRO A 1100 -18.68 -9.85 -22.04
CA PRO A 1100 -18.28 -11.05 -21.31
C PRO A 1100 -17.76 -10.67 -19.92
N GLN A 1101 -18.33 -11.29 -18.88
CA GLN A 1101 -18.04 -10.91 -17.50
C GLN A 1101 -17.55 -12.12 -16.70
N ILE A 1102 -16.53 -11.92 -15.87
CA ILE A 1102 -16.21 -12.77 -14.73
C ILE A 1102 -16.25 -11.96 -13.42
N LEU A 1103 -16.82 -12.53 -12.37
CA LEU A 1103 -16.98 -11.94 -11.04
C LEU A 1103 -16.12 -12.69 -10.02
N SER A 1104 -15.48 -11.97 -9.10
CA SER A 1104 -14.95 -12.57 -7.87
C SER A 1104 -16.08 -13.02 -6.95
N ALA A 1105 -15.75 -13.67 -5.82
CA ALA A 1105 -16.69 -13.82 -4.72
C ALA A 1105 -17.27 -12.46 -4.27
N ALA A 1106 -18.56 -12.43 -3.92
CA ALA A 1106 -19.22 -11.25 -3.35
C ALA A 1106 -19.05 -11.20 -1.82
N ASN A 1107 -18.96 -9.97 -1.30
CA ASN A 1107 -18.66 -9.62 0.10
C ASN A 1107 -17.21 -9.92 0.53
N LEU A 1108 -16.22 -9.57 -0.32
CA LEU A 1108 -14.78 -9.72 -0.06
C LEU A 1108 -14.30 -9.04 1.24
N ALA A 1109 -14.92 -7.91 1.62
CA ALA A 1109 -14.64 -7.12 2.80
C ALA A 1109 -13.15 -6.72 3.01
N LYS A 1110 -12.41 -6.53 1.91
CA LYS A 1110 -10.97 -6.20 1.94
C LYS A 1110 -10.75 -4.68 1.91
N PRO A 1111 -9.98 -4.06 2.83
CA PRO A 1111 -9.71 -2.63 2.75
C PRO A 1111 -8.90 -2.31 1.49
N ILE A 1112 -9.29 -1.29 0.73
CA ILE A 1112 -8.65 -0.87 -0.54
C ILE A 1112 -8.13 0.58 -0.56
N THR A 1113 -8.46 1.40 0.44
CA THR A 1113 -7.99 2.81 0.55
C THR A 1113 -6.46 2.98 0.43
N ASN A 1114 -5.69 1.97 0.79
CA ASN A 1114 -4.22 1.98 0.75
C ASN A 1114 -3.65 1.07 -0.35
N PHE A 1115 -4.49 0.52 -1.23
CA PHE A 1115 -4.11 -0.43 -2.28
C PHE A 1115 -4.63 0.06 -3.65
N PRO A 1116 -4.00 1.10 -4.22
CA PRO A 1116 -4.49 1.75 -5.43
C PRO A 1116 -4.32 0.92 -6.72
N TYR A 1117 -3.53 -0.16 -6.74
CA TYR A 1117 -3.27 -0.91 -7.97
C TYR A 1117 -3.96 -2.27 -7.99
N ILE A 1118 -4.53 -2.65 -9.14
CA ILE A 1118 -4.85 -4.05 -9.45
C ILE A 1118 -3.90 -4.54 -10.54
N ARG A 1119 -3.20 -5.66 -10.31
CA ARG A 1119 -2.54 -6.42 -11.38
C ARG A 1119 -3.43 -7.53 -11.88
N VAL A 1120 -3.49 -7.72 -13.19
CA VAL A 1120 -4.18 -8.84 -13.85
C VAL A 1120 -3.20 -9.48 -14.83
N ARG A 1121 -2.85 -10.76 -14.63
CA ARG A 1121 -2.03 -11.51 -15.59
C ARG A 1121 -2.92 -12.28 -16.55
N LEU A 1122 -3.18 -11.69 -17.72
CA LEU A 1122 -4.18 -12.11 -18.70
C LEU A 1122 -3.54 -12.56 -20.01
N LYS A 1123 -4.05 -13.66 -20.54
CA LYS A 1123 -3.92 -14.06 -21.94
C LYS A 1123 -5.26 -13.86 -22.64
N ASN A 1124 -5.26 -13.04 -23.68
CA ASN A 1124 -6.38 -12.66 -24.51
C ASN A 1124 -6.20 -13.28 -25.90
N SER A 1125 -7.01 -14.29 -26.22
CA SER A 1125 -7.09 -14.93 -27.53
C SER A 1125 -8.39 -14.55 -28.24
N THR A 1126 -8.61 -13.23 -28.31
CA THR A 1126 -9.77 -12.55 -28.91
C THR A 1126 -9.28 -11.37 -29.76
N THR A 1127 -10.17 -10.68 -30.48
CA THR A 1127 -9.84 -9.42 -31.16
C THR A 1127 -10.13 -8.17 -30.29
N SER A 1128 -10.45 -8.34 -29.01
CA SER A 1128 -10.68 -7.21 -28.10
C SER A 1128 -9.36 -6.56 -27.72
N THR A 1129 -9.36 -5.23 -27.68
CA THR A 1129 -8.28 -4.38 -27.15
C THR A 1129 -8.58 -3.85 -25.75
N THR A 1130 -9.73 -4.18 -25.16
CA THR A 1130 -10.21 -3.57 -23.91
C THR A 1130 -10.58 -4.63 -22.88
N GLY A 1131 -9.80 -4.68 -21.80
CA GLY A 1131 -10.25 -5.25 -20.54
C GLY A 1131 -11.01 -4.18 -19.75
N GLN A 1132 -11.96 -4.59 -18.91
CA GLN A 1132 -12.60 -3.69 -17.94
C GLN A 1132 -12.50 -4.32 -16.56
N ILE A 1133 -12.22 -3.55 -15.51
CA ILE A 1133 -12.36 -4.02 -14.14
C ILE A 1133 -13.28 -3.10 -13.35
N PHE A 1134 -14.47 -3.59 -13.05
CA PHE A 1134 -15.40 -2.92 -12.13
C PHE A 1134 -15.13 -3.38 -10.70
N PHE A 1135 -15.52 -2.56 -9.75
CA PHE A 1135 -15.65 -2.94 -8.35
C PHE A 1135 -16.96 -2.42 -7.74
N ILE A 1136 -17.29 -2.98 -6.60
CA ILE A 1136 -18.26 -2.41 -5.65
C ILE A 1136 -17.65 -2.47 -4.25
N THR A 1137 -18.11 -1.62 -3.34
CA THR A 1137 -17.60 -1.54 -1.95
C THR A 1137 -18.68 -1.88 -0.93
N ASP A 1138 -18.28 -2.11 0.32
CA ASP A 1138 -19.22 -2.18 1.46
C ASP A 1138 -19.99 -0.84 1.60
N ALA A 1139 -19.48 0.28 1.08
CA ALA A 1139 -20.18 1.58 1.12
C ALA A 1139 -21.14 1.79 -0.08
N ASP A 1140 -20.79 1.34 -1.28
CA ASP A 1140 -21.65 1.40 -2.46
C ASP A 1140 -21.60 0.09 -3.27
N GLY A 1141 -22.71 -0.65 -3.23
CA GLY A 1141 -22.93 -1.93 -3.90
C GLY A 1141 -23.34 -1.86 -5.38
N THR A 1142 -23.47 -0.67 -5.97
CA THR A 1142 -24.06 -0.47 -7.31
C THR A 1142 -23.07 -0.79 -8.43
N TRP A 1143 -23.33 -1.75 -9.32
CA TRP A 1143 -22.49 -1.92 -10.53
C TRP A 1143 -22.79 -0.80 -11.54
N ASN A 1144 -21.98 0.27 -11.53
CA ASN A 1144 -22.10 1.46 -12.39
C ASN A 1144 -20.75 1.77 -13.08
N THR A 1145 -20.75 2.69 -14.05
CA THR A 1145 -19.51 3.11 -14.76
C THR A 1145 -18.60 3.98 -13.90
N ALA A 1146 -19.11 4.62 -12.83
CA ALA A 1146 -18.27 5.37 -11.88
C ALA A 1146 -17.25 4.50 -11.12
N LYS A 1147 -17.50 3.19 -10.98
CA LYS A 1147 -16.62 2.25 -10.26
C LYS A 1147 -16.01 1.20 -11.18
N HIS A 1148 -15.44 1.65 -12.29
CA HIS A 1148 -14.58 0.79 -13.11
C HIS A 1148 -13.41 1.53 -13.73
N LYS A 1149 -12.38 0.76 -14.05
CA LYS A 1149 -11.29 1.20 -14.92
C LYS A 1149 -11.22 0.28 -16.12
N ASP A 1150 -11.24 0.87 -17.30
CA ASP A 1150 -10.90 0.16 -18.53
C ASP A 1150 -9.38 0.13 -18.69
N PHE A 1151 -8.86 -0.97 -19.20
CA PHE A 1151 -7.42 -1.17 -19.37
C PHE A 1151 -7.13 -1.84 -20.71
N THR A 1152 -6.15 -1.30 -21.43
CA THR A 1152 -5.78 -1.78 -22.76
C THR A 1152 -5.17 -3.17 -22.68
N ILE A 1153 -5.78 -4.13 -23.36
CA ILE A 1153 -5.28 -5.50 -23.51
C ILE A 1153 -4.86 -5.74 -24.96
N ALA A 1154 -3.94 -6.69 -25.17
CA ALA A 1154 -3.44 -7.05 -26.49
C ALA A 1154 -3.78 -8.51 -26.79
N ALA A 1155 -4.04 -8.84 -28.06
CA ALA A 1155 -4.16 -10.23 -28.48
C ALA A 1155 -2.77 -10.89 -28.40
N ASN A 1156 -2.61 -11.89 -27.52
CA ASN A 1156 -1.29 -12.43 -27.14
C ASN A 1156 -1.21 -13.97 -27.15
N SER A 1157 -0.05 -14.50 -27.54
CA SER A 1157 0.24 -15.95 -27.53
C SER A 1157 0.55 -16.48 -26.13
N ASP A 1158 0.99 -15.60 -25.25
CA ASP A 1158 1.47 -15.87 -23.88
C ASP A 1158 0.88 -14.83 -22.92
N TYR A 1159 0.96 -15.08 -21.62
CA TYR A 1159 0.40 -14.19 -20.61
C TYR A 1159 1.14 -12.84 -20.50
N THR A 1160 0.39 -11.74 -20.58
CA THR A 1160 0.85 -10.38 -20.28
C THR A 1160 0.33 -9.96 -18.90
N GLU A 1161 1.15 -9.23 -18.13
CA GLU A 1161 0.69 -8.55 -16.92
C GLU A 1161 0.17 -7.15 -17.28
N TYR A 1162 -1.02 -6.81 -16.79
CA TYR A 1162 -1.62 -5.50 -16.88
C TYR A 1162 -1.71 -4.92 -15.48
N THR A 1163 -1.15 -3.73 -15.25
CA THR A 1163 -1.32 -2.97 -14.00
C THR A 1163 -2.37 -1.89 -14.23
N ILE A 1164 -3.36 -1.83 -13.35
CA ILE A 1164 -4.54 -0.98 -13.45
C ILE A 1164 -4.52 -0.05 -12.25
N ASP A 1165 -4.39 1.26 -12.49
CA ASP A 1165 -4.48 2.26 -11.43
C ASP A 1165 -5.95 2.56 -11.10
N MET A 1166 -6.32 2.28 -9.86
CA MET A 1166 -7.65 2.49 -9.29
C MET A 1166 -7.68 3.72 -8.37
N SER A 1167 -6.56 4.40 -8.11
CA SER A 1167 -6.47 5.54 -7.17
C SER A 1167 -7.40 6.70 -7.54
N THR A 1168 -7.67 6.89 -8.83
CA THR A 1168 -8.57 7.94 -9.35
C THR A 1168 -10.02 7.49 -9.45
N VAL A 1169 -10.32 6.20 -9.35
CA VAL A 1169 -11.67 5.68 -9.68
C VAL A 1169 -12.63 5.95 -8.53
N ALA A 1170 -13.75 6.60 -8.84
CA ALA A 1170 -14.67 7.17 -7.86
C ALA A 1170 -15.16 6.11 -6.86
N GLY A 1171 -14.82 6.28 -5.58
CA GLY A 1171 -15.22 5.35 -4.51
C GLY A 1171 -14.31 4.13 -4.32
N TRP A 1172 -13.12 4.06 -4.92
CA TRP A 1172 -12.08 3.06 -4.60
C TRP A 1172 -11.47 3.31 -3.21
N THR A 1173 -12.29 3.10 -2.17
CA THR A 1173 -11.94 3.36 -0.78
C THR A 1173 -12.89 2.60 0.16
N GLY A 1174 -12.55 2.51 1.45
CA GLY A 1174 -13.23 1.63 2.39
C GLY A 1174 -12.91 0.17 2.09
N ASN A 1175 -13.91 -0.71 2.23
CA ASN A 1175 -13.76 -2.13 1.92
C ASN A 1175 -14.31 -2.46 0.53
N LEU A 1176 -13.50 -3.11 -0.30
CA LEU A 1176 -13.92 -3.81 -1.50
C LEU A 1176 -14.91 -4.93 -1.16
N LYS A 1177 -16.02 -4.97 -1.89
CA LYS A 1177 -17.10 -5.96 -1.75
C LYS A 1177 -17.08 -6.99 -2.86
N GLN A 1178 -16.75 -6.63 -4.10
CA GLN A 1178 -16.59 -7.57 -5.22
C GLN A 1178 -15.81 -6.91 -6.37
N LEU A 1179 -15.09 -7.71 -7.18
CA LEU A 1179 -14.53 -7.31 -8.47
C LEU A 1179 -15.30 -7.96 -9.63
N ARG A 1180 -15.34 -7.29 -10.78
CA ARG A 1180 -15.84 -7.83 -12.04
C ARG A 1180 -14.86 -7.52 -13.17
N LEU A 1181 -14.12 -8.53 -13.63
CA LEU A 1181 -13.24 -8.42 -14.79
C LEU A 1181 -14.03 -8.78 -16.06
N HIS A 1182 -13.99 -7.91 -17.06
CA HIS A 1182 -14.41 -8.21 -18.43
C HIS A 1182 -13.13 -8.46 -19.25
N PRO A 1183 -12.75 -9.72 -19.53
CA PRO A 1183 -11.43 -10.07 -20.09
C PRO A 1183 -11.33 -9.90 -21.62
N GLY A 1184 -12.24 -9.12 -22.22
CA GLY A 1184 -12.33 -8.89 -23.66
C GLY A 1184 -13.65 -8.23 -24.05
N GLN A 1185 -13.83 -6.96 -23.70
CA GLN A 1185 -15.04 -6.21 -24.04
C GLN A 1185 -15.16 -5.95 -25.55
N GLY A 1186 -16.38 -5.77 -26.05
CA GLY A 1186 -16.66 -5.38 -27.45
C GLY A 1186 -16.62 -6.51 -28.48
N VAL A 1187 -16.27 -7.75 -28.09
CA VAL A 1187 -16.26 -8.91 -29.00
C VAL A 1187 -17.28 -9.97 -28.60
N SER A 1188 -17.82 -10.67 -29.59
CA SER A 1188 -18.82 -11.73 -29.43
C SER A 1188 -18.24 -13.15 -29.38
N SER A 1189 -16.93 -13.32 -29.60
CA SER A 1189 -16.26 -14.62 -29.63
C SER A 1189 -14.75 -14.52 -29.41
N GLY A 1190 -14.14 -15.63 -28.98
CA GLY A 1190 -12.72 -15.76 -28.64
C GLY A 1190 -12.55 -16.46 -27.30
N SER A 1191 -11.33 -16.60 -26.79
CA SER A 1191 -11.08 -17.15 -25.45
C SER A 1191 -10.06 -16.35 -24.66
N PHE A 1192 -10.08 -16.53 -23.34
CA PHE A 1192 -9.14 -15.87 -22.42
C PHE A 1192 -8.72 -16.83 -21.30
N SER A 1193 -7.57 -16.53 -20.70
CA SER A 1193 -7.09 -17.15 -19.45
C SER A 1193 -6.52 -16.08 -18.51
N VAL A 1194 -6.73 -16.22 -17.20
CA VAL A 1194 -6.17 -15.36 -16.16
C VAL A 1194 -5.36 -16.23 -15.19
N ASP A 1195 -4.08 -15.89 -15.04
CA ASP A 1195 -3.07 -16.61 -14.25
C ASP A 1195 -3.02 -16.11 -12.80
N TYR A 1196 -3.18 -14.80 -12.58
CA TYR A 1196 -3.51 -14.23 -11.26
C TYR A 1196 -4.20 -12.87 -11.37
N ILE A 1197 -4.85 -12.47 -10.28
CA ILE A 1197 -5.28 -11.09 -10.01
C ILE A 1197 -4.75 -10.71 -8.63
N ARG A 1198 -4.16 -9.52 -8.49
CA ARG A 1198 -3.64 -9.00 -7.20
C ARG A 1198 -4.06 -7.56 -6.99
N ILE A 1199 -4.29 -7.17 -5.74
CA ILE A 1199 -4.48 -5.76 -5.36
C ILE A 1199 -3.33 -5.34 -4.45
N GLU A 1200 -2.67 -4.22 -4.75
CA GLU A 1200 -1.32 -3.86 -4.26
C GLU A 1200 -1.21 -2.37 -3.88
N ASP A 1201 -0.24 -2.05 -3.01
CA ASP A 1201 0.00 -0.72 -2.42
C ASP A 1201 0.91 0.20 -3.25
N GLY A 1202 1.51 -0.31 -4.34
CA GLY A 1202 2.28 0.48 -5.31
C GLY A 1202 3.78 0.17 -5.36
N PHE A 1203 4.29 -0.77 -4.55
CA PHE A 1203 5.69 -1.20 -4.68
C PHE A 1203 5.89 -2.08 -5.93
N THR A 1204 6.60 -1.55 -6.93
CA THR A 1204 6.84 -2.24 -8.20
C THR A 1204 7.79 -3.43 -8.05
N TYR A 1205 7.24 -4.64 -7.87
CA TYR A 1205 8.02 -5.87 -7.91
C TYR A 1205 8.62 -6.09 -9.31
N LYS A 1206 9.93 -5.88 -9.46
CA LYS A 1206 10.70 -6.54 -10.52
C LYS A 1206 10.77 -8.02 -10.17
N SER A 1207 10.19 -8.88 -11.01
CA SER A 1207 10.03 -10.31 -10.74
C SER A 1207 11.31 -11.11 -11.05
N ASP A 1208 12.36 -10.87 -10.27
CA ASP A 1208 13.56 -11.70 -10.28
C ASP A 1208 13.20 -13.14 -9.88
N LYS A 1209 13.43 -14.07 -10.80
CA LYS A 1209 13.12 -15.50 -10.63
C LYS A 1209 14.11 -16.15 -9.68
N ILE A 1210 13.85 -16.07 -8.38
CA ILE A 1210 14.54 -16.89 -7.38
C ILE A 1210 14.10 -18.35 -7.56
N GLN A 1211 14.84 -19.10 -8.39
CA GLN A 1211 14.72 -20.56 -8.46
C GLN A 1211 15.31 -21.17 -7.18
N PHE A 1212 14.47 -21.62 -6.26
CA PHE A 1212 14.90 -22.55 -5.21
C PHE A 1212 15.09 -23.95 -5.82
N ALA A 1213 16.33 -24.28 -6.14
CA ALA A 1213 16.73 -25.57 -6.69
C ALA A 1213 17.14 -26.55 -5.58
N LYS A 1214 16.12 -27.20 -4.98
CA LYS A 1214 16.15 -28.16 -3.85
C LYS A 1214 16.36 -27.56 -2.46
#